data_AF-U7TLL7-F1
#
_entry.id   AF-U7TLL7-F1
#
_cell.length_a   1.000
_cell.length_b   1.000
_cell.length_c   1.000
_cell.angle_alpha   90.00
_cell.angle_beta   90.00
_cell.angle_gamma   90.00
#
_symmetry.space_group_name_H-M   'P 1'
#
loop_
_entity.id
_entity.type
_entity.pdbx_description
1 polymer ?
#
loop_
_entity_poly.entity_id
_entity_poly.type
_entity_poly.pdbx_seq_one_letter_code
_entity_poly.pdbx_strand_id
1 'polypeptide(L)'
;MSNNLYKVEKDLRSIAKRYKSIKYSVGLAILFLMLGTGAFSEEVNNVQASEVPTREEIASSRENLKNSVGSLQAKIDQARAENEKGLAGLRLELIQLMEQGDQVVKSPWSSWQFGANYMYSKWNGTYKGRGDKAQKYPFEGVFTRSTNPFERYTSPESSNYGLLSTSANPYSATTSSRNGLSSGYGIASTTPKQEPLTVMNVDASIRPKDVYRDPVAAPTVNVAAPVLQALNVPNLLPPSLDIKTPEPVAAPNKAPTINVNPTIEFKFNGRNITNESGVASYKDQDGKGLTYWSGWNPNTNSLDNHSQWYRTGNTLAAVQGRVPNLIYASSRLRPRDHVEKWTLTDATLHVAGNPNWGPKGTSAIHAVWDGDITGIKAYLHGYSTFIAAETWHSPKININSSSVTVENSNNSIFFGYPGSYYTIGVDNVDYHSYNQRGGYTGNLKVNINAGGNYVYSIMGVQGSFKLNNSGDYNLNGNGNMVYLGMGYSPNFQNLKNSGDVTNNASTAMTPFMKLGTDGKININGNSNVGLYFSDRYKNFTLGNNLPYDTDTNFTGDDWAKSVIGIYQGEIEVGMNIGETSLSKNNVGVYSKSGQREGIIPENDLGAPNATARSNGAARATTDGAARLTGHVSKGQPNYNLDKIHNLEIGATKIYFGKNAVDSIMFAAARGTVMDVARPDKADKNLGRESYKEIGTAVAAQTEIRDAATDVTSSYDDTANQAATGTVIAYSTGVWNHSTDMPSAGATLEGKSSIINLYKPVVMTGRAKLDSSNKLNRSVALIGDSKGIVNAEKKVTALGYSSIVALAQNNGVVNAKGDIVAKDGAAAKDATTKPYLYNNIGAYAGANGTVNVTGNADIYGIGAMASGANAVANLNGSANTIRTGKSGALVATNGGRVNFGGGTITHSENEAKDHDSSTPFNADSSSRINFTGTTTLNISHGILIPGTANDYAAAALTSPGITGTAKYTGMSNVTVNLTGDNVVLASNNGIPKIWTGVSVANLVKDTMKVNAFHANGHKYKIFYINSTFDIDSNIDVGNLSDDFNNVGLSREVVTINAGKTVSSTVGKGLAMGSNDSANADGNNSRTQYINNGTVDIKGGTLATGAIGLNISYG
;
A
#
# COMPACT_ATOMS: atom_id res chain seq x y z
N MET A 1 23.71 13.82 -34.07
CA MET A 1 22.30 13.66 -34.50
C MET A 1 22.06 14.55 -35.71
N SER A 2 21.81 13.97 -36.88
CA SER A 2 21.47 14.71 -38.10
C SER A 2 20.03 15.23 -38.02
N ASN A 3 19.84 16.52 -38.26
CA ASN A 3 18.56 17.22 -38.07
C ASN A 3 17.58 16.88 -39.22
N ASN A 4 16.78 15.83 -39.05
CA ASN A 4 15.91 15.27 -40.11
C ASN A 4 14.90 16.28 -40.67
N LEU A 5 14.46 17.26 -39.87
CA LEU A 5 13.54 18.33 -40.30
C LEU A 5 14.15 19.24 -41.36
N TYR A 6 15.45 19.54 -41.24
CA TYR A 6 16.16 20.36 -42.23
C TYR A 6 16.31 19.64 -43.58
N LYS A 7 16.43 18.31 -43.54
CA LYS A 7 16.53 17.47 -44.74
C LYS A 7 15.18 17.42 -45.49
N VAL A 8 14.09 17.23 -44.76
CA VAL A 8 12.71 17.26 -45.29
C VAL A 8 12.38 18.62 -45.90
N GLU A 9 12.74 19.72 -45.23
CA GLU A 9 12.56 21.06 -45.78
C GLU A 9 13.33 21.25 -47.10
N LYS A 10 14.59 20.82 -47.14
CA LYS A 10 15.43 20.92 -48.35
C LYS A 10 14.85 20.14 -49.52
N ASP A 11 14.35 18.93 -49.28
CA ASP A 11 13.79 18.06 -50.30
C ASP A 11 12.44 18.60 -50.82
N LEU A 12 11.58 19.12 -49.94
CA LEU A 12 10.32 19.77 -50.32
C LEU A 12 10.54 21.07 -51.12
N ARG A 13 11.56 21.87 -50.75
CA ARG A 13 11.96 23.06 -51.53
C ARG A 13 12.52 22.68 -52.91
N SER A 14 13.21 21.54 -53.02
CA SER A 14 13.71 21.00 -54.29
C SER A 14 12.55 20.59 -55.22
N ILE A 15 11.54 19.91 -54.68
CA ILE A 15 10.34 19.49 -55.42
C ILE A 15 9.54 20.70 -55.91
N ALA A 16 9.31 21.70 -55.04
CA ALA A 16 8.62 22.93 -55.40
C ALA A 16 9.35 23.77 -56.48
N LYS A 17 10.68 23.60 -56.62
CA LYS A 17 11.46 24.22 -57.70
C LYS A 17 11.36 23.47 -59.03
N ARG A 18 11.17 22.14 -59.01
CA ARG A 18 11.03 21.33 -60.24
C ARG A 18 9.64 21.42 -60.86
N TYR A 19 8.60 21.51 -60.03
CA TYR A 19 7.22 21.51 -60.48
C TYR A 19 6.58 22.88 -60.21
N LYS A 20 6.43 23.71 -61.25
CA LYS A 20 5.94 25.10 -61.16
C LYS A 20 4.52 25.23 -60.59
N SER A 21 3.75 24.14 -60.55
CA SER A 21 2.40 24.05 -59.98
C SER A 21 2.38 23.87 -58.45
N ILE A 22 3.49 23.45 -57.83
CA ILE A 22 3.57 23.14 -56.40
C ILE A 22 4.36 24.25 -55.68
N LYS A 23 3.67 25.10 -54.92
CA LYS A 23 4.33 26.13 -54.09
C LYS A 23 4.66 25.56 -52.71
N TYR A 24 5.90 25.77 -52.27
CA TYR A 24 6.31 25.42 -50.90
C TYR A 24 5.48 26.22 -49.89
N SER A 25 4.78 25.51 -49.00
CA SER A 25 4.01 26.08 -47.90
C SER A 25 4.11 25.16 -46.67
N VAL A 26 3.88 25.72 -45.48
CA VAL A 26 3.83 24.93 -44.24
C VAL A 26 2.76 23.83 -44.33
N GLY A 27 1.65 24.11 -45.01
CA GLY A 27 0.60 23.13 -45.29
C GLY A 27 1.10 21.94 -46.12
N LEU A 28 1.96 22.16 -47.13
CA LEU A 28 2.56 21.09 -47.93
C LEU A 28 3.53 20.22 -47.12
N ALA A 29 4.29 20.83 -46.19
CA ALA A 29 5.19 20.10 -45.30
C ALA A 29 4.41 19.23 -44.30
N ILE A 30 3.31 19.77 -43.76
CA ILE A 30 2.39 19.03 -42.88
C ILE A 30 1.71 17.89 -43.65
N LEU A 31 1.29 18.13 -44.89
CA LEU A 31 0.69 17.11 -45.76
C LEU A 31 1.66 15.96 -46.08
N PHE A 32 2.92 16.27 -46.38
CA PHE A 32 3.99 15.28 -46.60
C PHE A 32 4.34 14.48 -45.33
N LEU A 33 4.32 15.12 -44.16
CA LEU A 33 4.52 14.45 -42.87
C LEU A 33 3.37 13.49 -42.52
N MET A 34 2.14 13.81 -42.94
CA MET A 34 0.94 13.01 -42.64
C MET A 34 0.73 11.85 -43.62
N LEU A 35 1.07 12.01 -44.90
CA LEU A 35 0.73 11.06 -45.97
C LEU A 35 1.96 10.46 -46.67
N GLY A 36 3.18 10.86 -46.30
CA GLY A 36 4.41 10.42 -46.95
C GLY A 36 4.43 10.80 -48.44
N THR A 37 5.10 9.98 -49.26
CA THR A 37 5.13 10.15 -50.72
C THR A 37 3.77 9.92 -51.39
N GLY A 38 2.80 9.36 -50.69
CA GLY A 38 1.43 9.12 -51.18
C GLY A 38 0.60 10.39 -51.38
N ALA A 39 1.06 11.55 -50.89
CA ALA A 39 0.42 12.84 -51.14
C ALA A 39 0.53 13.34 -52.59
N PHE A 40 1.40 12.72 -53.41
CA PHE A 40 1.68 13.11 -54.80
C PHE A 40 1.21 12.01 -55.77
N SER A 41 -0.05 11.60 -55.67
CA SER A 41 -0.64 10.55 -56.51
C SER A 41 -1.42 11.13 -57.69
N GLU A 42 -0.75 11.80 -58.61
CA GLU A 42 -1.33 11.99 -59.96
C GLU A 42 -0.32 11.96 -61.10
N GLU A 43 1.00 12.09 -60.87
CA GLU A 43 2.00 12.01 -61.95
C GLU A 43 3.14 11.00 -61.74
N VAL A 44 3.14 10.21 -60.65
CA VAL A 44 4.24 9.27 -60.36
C VAL A 44 3.72 7.94 -59.81
N ASN A 45 3.12 7.10 -60.65
CA ASN A 45 3.24 5.63 -60.58
C ASN A 45 2.45 4.94 -61.70
N ASN A 46 3.13 4.65 -62.81
CA ASN A 46 2.85 3.40 -63.53
C ASN A 46 3.61 2.31 -62.76
N VAL A 47 2.87 1.45 -62.04
CA VAL A 47 2.97 -0.02 -61.95
C VAL A 47 2.30 -0.48 -60.62
N GLN A 48 1.07 -0.98 -60.80
CA GLN A 48 0.29 -2.02 -60.07
C GLN A 48 0.19 -2.04 -58.52
N ALA A 49 -1.10 -1.91 -58.09
CA ALA A 49 -1.79 -2.39 -56.86
C ALA A 49 -1.46 -1.68 -55.52
N SER A 50 -2.37 -1.15 -54.71
CA SER A 50 -3.84 -1.31 -54.56
C SER A 50 -4.48 -0.07 -53.91
N GLU A 51 -5.77 0.12 -54.23
CA GLU A 51 -6.82 0.90 -53.53
C GLU A 51 -6.67 2.43 -53.37
N VAL A 52 -7.33 3.15 -54.29
CA VAL A 52 -7.66 4.59 -54.16
C VAL A 52 -8.91 4.72 -53.29
N PRO A 53 -8.88 5.42 -52.14
CA PRO A 53 -10.05 5.58 -51.29
C PRO A 53 -11.14 6.38 -51.99
N THR A 54 -12.38 5.90 -51.85
CA THR A 54 -13.58 6.47 -52.48
C THR A 54 -13.95 7.83 -51.88
N ARG A 55 -14.75 8.61 -52.61
CA ARG A 55 -15.14 9.98 -52.20
C ARG A 55 -15.93 9.99 -50.89
N GLU A 56 -16.69 8.92 -50.61
CA GLU A 56 -17.37 8.69 -49.33
C GLU A 56 -16.41 8.38 -48.17
N GLU A 57 -15.35 7.61 -48.39
CA GLU A 57 -14.33 7.31 -47.37
C GLU A 57 -13.52 8.56 -46.98
N ILE A 58 -13.25 9.43 -47.96
CA ILE A 58 -12.61 10.73 -47.72
C ILE A 58 -13.54 11.66 -46.93
N ALA A 59 -14.85 11.65 -47.20
CA ALA A 59 -15.83 12.44 -46.45
C ALA A 59 -16.00 11.93 -45.01
N SER A 60 -16.09 10.61 -44.82
CA SER A 60 -16.09 9.94 -43.51
C SER A 60 -14.83 10.25 -42.70
N SER A 61 -13.65 10.17 -43.32
CA SER A 61 -12.38 10.51 -42.68
C SER A 61 -12.34 11.99 -42.26
N ARG A 62 -12.86 12.91 -43.09
CA ARG A 62 -12.98 14.33 -42.72
C ARG A 62 -13.93 14.57 -41.54
N GLU A 63 -15.08 13.91 -41.50
CA GLU A 63 -16.05 14.01 -40.40
C GLU A 63 -15.45 13.46 -39.09
N ASN A 64 -14.79 12.30 -39.17
CA ASN A 64 -14.11 11.67 -38.03
C ASN A 64 -12.92 12.50 -37.52
N LEU A 65 -12.18 13.15 -38.42
CA LEU A 65 -11.13 14.10 -38.05
C LEU A 65 -11.71 15.36 -37.40
N LYS A 66 -12.82 15.91 -37.91
CA LYS A 66 -13.49 17.06 -37.31
C LYS A 66 -14.00 16.76 -35.90
N ASN A 67 -14.57 15.57 -35.69
CA ASN A 67 -15.00 15.09 -34.37
C ASN A 67 -13.80 14.82 -33.44
N SER A 68 -12.72 14.24 -33.96
CA SER A 68 -11.48 14.01 -33.18
C SER A 68 -10.83 15.31 -32.76
N VAL A 69 -10.75 16.32 -33.65
CA VAL A 69 -10.22 17.66 -33.36
C VAL A 69 -11.12 18.38 -32.35
N GLY A 70 -12.44 18.30 -32.48
CA GLY A 70 -13.38 18.83 -31.47
C GLY A 70 -13.20 18.17 -30.10
N SER A 71 -12.99 16.85 -30.06
CA SER A 71 -12.73 16.11 -28.82
C SER A 71 -11.38 16.44 -28.18
N LEU A 72 -10.35 16.68 -29.01
CA LEU A 72 -9.02 17.10 -28.59
C LEU A 72 -9.04 18.52 -28.05
N GLN A 73 -9.74 19.44 -28.72
CA GLN A 73 -9.94 20.81 -28.25
C GLN A 73 -10.64 20.80 -26.88
N ALA A 74 -11.73 20.04 -26.73
CA ALA A 74 -12.42 19.90 -25.45
C ALA A 74 -11.53 19.31 -24.35
N LYS A 75 -10.70 18.31 -24.66
CA LYS A 75 -9.72 17.74 -23.71
C LYS A 75 -8.61 18.72 -23.34
N ILE A 76 -8.14 19.54 -24.29
CA ILE A 76 -7.14 20.58 -24.04
C ILE A 76 -7.73 21.69 -23.17
N ASP A 77 -8.96 22.09 -23.41
CA ASP A 77 -9.65 23.11 -22.63
C ASP A 77 -9.96 22.60 -21.21
N GLN A 78 -10.34 21.33 -21.07
CA GLN A 78 -10.48 20.67 -19.77
C GLN A 78 -9.14 20.57 -19.04
N ALA A 79 -8.07 20.16 -19.71
CA ALA A 79 -6.73 20.10 -19.12
C ALA A 79 -6.21 21.48 -18.71
N ARG A 80 -6.52 22.54 -19.48
CA ARG A 80 -6.23 23.93 -19.09
C ARG A 80 -7.00 24.33 -17.84
N ALA A 81 -8.30 24.04 -17.76
CA ALA A 81 -9.10 24.34 -16.58
C ALA A 81 -8.65 23.56 -15.33
N GLU A 82 -8.24 22.29 -15.49
CA GLU A 82 -7.68 21.47 -14.41
C GLU A 82 -6.29 21.99 -13.98
N ASN A 83 -5.44 22.38 -14.94
CA ASN A 83 -4.15 23.01 -14.64
C ASN A 83 -4.32 24.37 -13.96
N GLU A 84 -5.30 25.18 -14.33
CA GLU A 84 -5.61 26.45 -13.65
C GLU A 84 -6.09 26.22 -12.22
N LYS A 85 -6.93 25.20 -11.98
CA LYS A 85 -7.32 24.78 -10.63
C LYS A 85 -6.13 24.28 -9.83
N GLY A 86 -5.25 23.48 -10.44
CA GLY A 86 -4.01 23.00 -9.83
C GLY A 86 -3.06 24.14 -9.49
N LEU A 87 -2.89 25.11 -10.38
CA LEU A 87 -2.10 26.33 -10.16
C LEU A 87 -2.69 27.20 -9.05
N ALA A 88 -4.02 27.32 -8.96
CA ALA A 88 -4.67 28.02 -7.87
C ALA A 88 -4.46 27.30 -6.52
N GLY A 89 -4.55 25.98 -6.49
CA GLY A 89 -4.25 25.15 -5.30
C GLY A 89 -2.80 25.27 -4.86
N LEU A 90 -1.85 25.11 -5.77
CA LEU A 90 -0.41 25.27 -5.50
C LEU A 90 -0.08 26.69 -5.06
N ARG A 91 -0.79 27.70 -5.56
CA ARG A 91 -0.63 29.09 -5.12
C ARG A 91 -1.16 29.30 -3.71
N LEU A 92 -2.28 28.66 -3.34
CA LEU A 92 -2.79 28.68 -1.97
C LEU A 92 -1.88 27.92 -1.00
N GLU A 93 -1.32 26.79 -1.43
CA GLU A 93 -0.37 26.00 -0.65
C GLU A 93 0.96 26.75 -0.48
N LEU A 94 1.45 27.43 -1.52
CA LEU A 94 2.61 28.33 -1.42
C LEU A 94 2.32 29.51 -0.49
N ILE A 95 1.12 30.11 -0.55
CA ILE A 95 0.70 31.17 0.39
C ILE A 95 0.67 30.62 1.82
N GLN A 96 0.11 29.43 2.06
CA GLN A 96 0.10 28.79 3.37
C GLN A 96 1.50 28.44 3.87
N LEU A 97 2.40 27.96 3.00
CA LEU A 97 3.79 27.67 3.34
C LEU A 97 4.59 28.95 3.63
N MET A 98 4.30 30.03 2.90
CA MET A 98 4.87 31.36 3.19
C MET A 98 4.30 31.93 4.51
N GLU A 99 3.01 31.76 4.80
CA GLU A 99 2.35 32.17 6.06
C GLU A 99 2.85 31.34 7.26
N GLN A 100 3.09 30.04 7.07
CA GLN A 100 3.65 29.17 8.11
C GLN A 100 5.15 29.41 8.34
N GLY A 101 5.89 29.74 7.28
CA GLY A 101 7.29 30.17 7.37
C GLY A 101 7.46 31.45 8.20
N ASP A 102 6.46 32.34 8.19
CA ASP A 102 6.41 33.57 9.00
C ASP A 102 5.92 33.34 10.45
N GLN A 103 5.42 32.15 10.82
CA GLN A 103 4.79 31.91 12.13
C GLN A 103 5.50 30.96 13.10
N VAL A 104 6.71 30.46 12.81
CA VAL A 104 7.38 29.54 13.76
C VAL A 104 8.80 29.95 14.09
N VAL A 105 8.91 30.91 15.02
CA VAL A 105 9.99 30.93 16.00
C VAL A 105 9.35 31.16 17.37
N LYS A 106 9.16 30.09 18.16
CA LYS A 106 8.76 30.24 19.55
C LYS A 106 9.91 30.94 20.30
N SER A 107 9.58 32.04 20.95
CA SER A 107 10.48 32.80 21.81
C SER A 107 11.06 31.89 22.92
N PRO A 108 12.38 31.84 23.13
CA PRO A 108 12.95 31.09 24.26
C PRO A 108 12.45 31.68 25.60
N TRP A 109 12.31 30.84 26.62
CA TRP A 109 11.74 31.16 27.95
C TRP A 109 12.24 32.47 28.58
N SER A 110 13.51 32.85 28.32
CA SER A 110 14.12 34.09 28.79
C SER A 110 13.45 35.36 28.26
N SER A 111 12.82 35.32 27.09
CA SER A 111 12.12 36.48 26.49
C SER A 111 10.78 36.79 27.17
N TRP A 112 10.13 35.81 27.80
CA TRP A 112 8.86 36.00 28.52
C TRP A 112 9.04 36.64 29.90
N GLN A 113 10.19 36.40 30.56
CA GLN A 113 10.45 36.90 31.91
C GLN A 113 11.13 38.28 31.93
N PHE A 114 11.86 38.66 30.87
CA PHE A 114 12.70 39.87 30.87
C PHE A 114 12.55 40.79 29.64
N GLY A 115 11.62 40.52 28.72
CA GLY A 115 11.32 41.43 27.61
C GLY A 115 12.48 41.63 26.61
N ALA A 116 13.32 40.62 26.40
CA ALA A 116 14.40 40.68 25.42
C ALA A 116 13.91 40.28 24.01
N ASN A 117 13.99 41.20 23.05
CA ASN A 117 13.67 40.99 21.64
C ASN A 117 14.88 40.40 20.89
N TYR A 118 14.75 39.17 20.38
CA TYR A 118 15.68 38.62 19.38
C TYR A 118 14.98 38.61 18.01
N MET A 119 15.40 39.48 17.10
CA MET A 119 14.98 39.45 15.69
C MET A 119 16.04 38.71 14.87
N TYR A 120 15.68 37.53 14.33
CA TYR A 120 16.47 36.85 13.30
C TYR A 120 15.62 36.64 12.04
N SER A 121 15.70 37.61 11.14
CA SER A 121 15.50 37.41 9.70
C SER A 121 15.91 38.68 8.95
N LYS A 122 17.18 38.73 8.52
CA LYS A 122 17.57 39.58 7.39
C LYS A 122 17.26 38.80 6.12
N TRP A 123 16.20 39.16 5.39
CA TRP A 123 16.12 38.99 3.92
C TRP A 123 15.30 40.14 3.31
N ASN A 124 15.96 41.30 3.22
CA ASN A 124 15.78 42.42 2.29
C ASN A 124 14.37 42.69 1.70
N GLY A 125 13.38 42.92 2.56
CA GLY A 125 12.14 43.61 2.15
C GLY A 125 11.35 44.10 3.36
N THR A 126 10.99 45.38 3.39
CA THR A 126 10.14 45.94 4.45
C THR A 126 8.75 45.32 4.36
N TYR A 127 8.34 44.60 5.41
CA TYR A 127 7.01 44.01 5.58
C TYR A 127 5.90 45.03 5.26
N LYS A 128 5.05 44.72 4.26
CA LYS A 128 3.91 45.55 3.83
C LYS A 128 2.76 45.43 4.83
N GLY A 129 2.96 45.98 6.02
CA GLY A 129 1.94 46.17 7.06
C GLY A 129 1.93 47.61 7.60
N ARG A 130 2.31 48.60 6.78
CA ARG A 130 2.23 50.01 7.16
C ARG A 130 0.91 50.59 6.69
N GLY A 131 -0.07 50.58 7.59
CA GLY A 131 -1.34 51.26 7.38
C GLY A 131 -2.10 51.55 8.67
N ASP A 132 -1.40 51.86 9.78
CA ASP A 132 -1.97 52.44 11.03
C ASP A 132 -1.07 52.33 12.29
N LYS A 133 0.00 51.50 12.30
CA LYS A 133 0.81 51.27 13.52
C LYS A 133 1.34 52.53 14.23
N ALA A 134 1.79 53.54 13.49
CA ALA A 134 2.30 54.80 14.07
C ALA A 134 1.21 55.67 14.72
N GLN A 135 -0.07 55.45 14.37
CA GLN A 135 -1.21 56.12 14.99
C GLN A 135 -1.84 55.32 16.14
N LYS A 136 -1.72 53.97 16.12
CA LYS A 136 -2.36 53.07 17.11
C LYS A 136 -1.48 52.70 18.31
N TYR A 137 -0.16 52.86 18.23
CA TYR A 137 0.79 52.52 19.30
C TYR A 137 1.65 53.75 19.63
N PRO A 138 1.18 54.66 20.51
CA PRO A 138 1.85 55.94 20.79
C PRO A 138 3.20 55.82 21.51
N PHE A 139 3.54 54.65 22.04
CA PHE A 139 4.73 54.46 22.87
C PHE A 139 5.30 53.05 22.74
N GLU A 140 6.57 52.91 22.36
CA GLU A 140 7.29 51.61 22.25
C GLU A 140 8.45 51.51 23.27
N GLY A 141 8.36 52.17 24.44
CA GLY A 141 9.42 52.21 25.46
C GLY A 141 9.04 51.60 26.81
N VAL A 142 9.91 51.74 27.81
CA VAL A 142 9.71 51.26 29.19
C VAL A 142 9.12 52.38 30.05
N PHE A 143 8.00 52.11 30.76
CA PHE A 143 7.44 53.08 31.70
C PHE A 143 8.40 53.34 32.86
N THR A 144 8.53 54.61 33.24
CA THR A 144 9.39 55.03 34.36
C THR A 144 8.53 55.33 35.60
N ARG A 145 8.97 54.86 36.77
CA ARG A 145 8.28 55.13 38.05
C ARG A 145 8.54 56.57 38.48
N SER A 146 7.52 57.24 39.02
CA SER A 146 7.66 58.58 39.60
C SER A 146 8.71 58.59 40.72
N THR A 147 9.51 59.65 40.78
CA THR A 147 10.47 59.88 41.87
C THR A 147 9.79 60.35 43.15
N ASN A 148 8.53 60.79 43.06
CA ASN A 148 7.71 61.20 44.21
C ASN A 148 7.12 59.96 44.94
N PRO A 149 7.40 59.75 46.24
CA PRO A 149 6.85 58.64 47.01
C PRO A 149 5.32 58.62 47.07
N PHE A 150 4.67 59.78 47.16
CA PHE A 150 3.21 59.86 47.27
C PHE A 150 2.49 59.41 45.99
N GLU A 151 3.12 59.59 44.84
CA GLU A 151 2.63 59.08 43.55
C GLU A 151 2.87 57.57 43.36
N ARG A 152 3.65 56.93 44.24
CA ARG A 152 3.94 55.49 44.18
C ARG A 152 3.13 54.64 45.17
N TYR A 153 2.70 55.23 46.28
CA TYR A 153 2.14 54.49 47.42
C TYR A 153 0.71 54.92 47.81
N THR A 154 0.20 56.04 47.29
CA THR A 154 -1.20 56.42 47.53
C THR A 154 -2.10 55.56 46.62
N SER A 155 -2.96 54.76 47.23
CA SER A 155 -3.93 53.92 46.51
C SER A 155 -4.91 54.78 45.70
N PRO A 156 -5.31 54.38 44.48
CA PRO A 156 -6.40 55.01 43.73
C PRO A 156 -7.72 55.17 44.49
N GLU A 157 -7.97 54.30 45.48
CA GLU A 157 -9.17 54.28 46.33
C GLU A 157 -9.02 55.13 47.60
N SER A 158 -7.84 55.72 47.85
CA SER A 158 -7.64 56.63 48.97
C SER A 158 -8.35 57.95 48.69
N SER A 159 -9.03 58.51 49.69
CA SER A 159 -9.58 59.88 49.62
C SER A 159 -8.51 60.93 49.29
N ASN A 160 -7.23 60.64 49.54
CA ASN A 160 -6.10 61.51 49.23
C ASN A 160 -5.55 61.33 47.81
N TYR A 161 -6.02 60.34 47.03
CA TYR A 161 -5.54 60.09 45.67
C TYR A 161 -5.85 61.25 44.71
N GLY A 162 -7.02 61.87 44.88
CA GLY A 162 -7.44 63.05 44.10
C GLY A 162 -6.58 64.29 44.36
N LEU A 163 -5.69 64.28 45.37
CA LEU A 163 -4.76 65.36 45.67
C LEU A 163 -3.44 65.24 44.88
N LEU A 164 -3.21 64.13 44.18
CA LEU A 164 -2.02 63.96 43.34
C LEU A 164 -2.13 64.77 42.05
N SER A 165 -1.03 65.39 41.62
CA SER A 165 -0.96 66.11 40.35
C SER A 165 -1.29 65.21 39.16
N THR A 166 -2.14 65.71 38.26
CA THR A 166 -2.50 65.01 37.02
C THR A 166 -1.70 65.56 35.85
N SER A 167 -1.31 64.67 34.94
CA SER A 167 -0.65 65.02 33.68
C SER A 167 -0.98 63.99 32.60
N ALA A 168 -0.72 64.33 31.34
CA ALA A 168 -0.90 63.41 30.20
C ALA A 168 0.46 62.84 29.75
N ASN A 169 1.30 62.41 30.70
CA ASN A 169 2.64 61.92 30.39
C ASN A 169 2.58 60.44 29.95
N PRO A 170 2.83 60.13 28.66
CA PRO A 170 2.77 58.75 28.16
C PRO A 170 3.91 57.87 28.69
N TYR A 171 4.92 58.44 29.35
CA TYR A 171 6.10 57.74 29.87
C TYR A 171 5.99 57.35 31.36
N SER A 172 4.95 57.82 32.07
CA SER A 172 4.78 57.61 33.51
C SER A 172 4.12 56.27 33.84
N ALA A 173 4.57 55.60 34.90
CA ALA A 173 3.90 54.41 35.45
C ALA A 173 2.76 54.73 36.43
N THR A 174 2.61 55.99 36.88
CA THR A 174 1.58 56.41 37.84
C THR A 174 0.29 56.79 37.11
N THR A 175 -0.87 56.27 37.54
CA THR A 175 -2.13 56.45 36.79
C THR A 175 -2.67 57.89 36.84
N SER A 176 -2.45 58.65 37.91
CA SER A 176 -2.81 60.08 37.97
C SER A 176 -2.08 60.93 36.91
N SER A 177 -0.83 60.59 36.60
CA SER A 177 0.02 61.25 35.59
C SER A 177 -0.17 60.73 34.16
N ARG A 178 -1.23 59.95 33.92
CA ARG A 178 -1.67 59.47 32.59
C ARG A 178 -3.09 59.92 32.24
N ASN A 179 -3.64 60.84 33.03
CA ASN A 179 -4.99 61.32 32.86
C ASN A 179 -5.09 62.23 31.62
N GLY A 180 -5.98 61.91 30.69
CA GLY A 180 -6.12 62.62 29.41
C GLY A 180 -5.41 61.99 28.20
N LEU A 181 -4.76 60.83 28.35
CA LEU A 181 -4.32 60.02 27.20
C LEU A 181 -5.52 59.30 26.57
N SER A 182 -5.61 59.27 25.23
CA SER A 182 -6.67 58.55 24.53
C SER A 182 -6.71 57.08 24.95
N SER A 183 -7.91 56.56 25.25
CA SER A 183 -8.20 55.29 25.95
C SER A 183 -7.83 53.99 25.19
N GLY A 184 -6.98 54.06 24.16
CA GLY A 184 -6.56 52.91 23.37
C GLY A 184 -5.04 52.81 23.28
N TYR A 185 -4.49 51.71 23.77
CA TYR A 185 -3.14 51.26 23.41
C TYR A 185 -3.32 50.03 22.52
N GLY A 186 -3.19 50.20 21.20
CA GLY A 186 -3.50 49.15 20.23
C GLY A 186 -4.99 48.90 20.00
N ILE A 187 -5.34 47.70 19.52
CA ILE A 187 -6.68 47.31 19.02
C ILE A 187 -7.59 46.76 20.14
N ALA A 188 -7.11 46.75 21.39
CA ALA A 188 -7.87 46.30 22.55
C ALA A 188 -7.88 47.39 23.62
N SER A 189 -9.04 47.66 24.21
CA SER A 189 -9.18 48.43 25.44
C SER A 189 -9.42 47.47 26.60
N THR A 190 -8.61 47.56 27.64
CA THR A 190 -8.83 46.82 28.89
C THR A 190 -9.06 47.82 30.00
N THR A 191 -10.25 47.82 30.59
CA THR A 191 -10.52 48.50 31.87
C THR A 191 -10.06 47.59 33.01
N PRO A 192 -9.00 47.94 33.76
CA PRO A 192 -8.61 47.17 34.94
C PRO A 192 -9.75 47.22 35.96
N LYS A 193 -10.25 46.06 36.38
CA LYS A 193 -11.10 45.93 37.56
C LYS A 193 -10.28 45.25 38.65
N GLN A 194 -10.28 45.84 39.85
CA GLN A 194 -9.61 45.26 41.01
C GLN A 194 -10.38 44.03 41.51
N GLU A 195 -9.66 42.93 41.78
CA GLU A 195 -10.25 41.73 42.39
C GLU A 195 -10.71 42.04 43.84
N PRO A 196 -11.80 41.41 44.32
CA PRO A 196 -12.29 41.62 45.68
C PRO A 196 -11.24 41.19 46.71
N LEU A 197 -10.96 42.05 47.69
CA LEU A 197 -10.03 41.74 48.79
C LEU A 197 -10.60 40.60 49.65
N THR A 198 -9.92 39.45 49.66
CA THR A 198 -10.13 38.40 50.64
C THR A 198 -9.45 38.79 51.94
N VAL A 199 -10.23 38.90 53.02
CA VAL A 199 -9.71 39.16 54.37
C VAL A 199 -9.02 37.88 54.86
N MET A 200 -7.71 37.93 55.03
CA MET A 200 -6.95 36.88 55.71
C MET A 200 -6.84 37.27 57.19
N ASN A 201 -7.67 36.67 58.04
CA ASN A 201 -7.51 36.81 59.50
C ASN A 201 -6.30 35.98 59.96
N VAL A 202 -5.32 36.64 60.57
CA VAL A 202 -4.18 36.00 61.23
C VAL A 202 -4.45 35.98 62.73
N ASP A 203 -4.91 34.85 63.25
CA ASP A 203 -5.04 34.64 64.70
C ASP A 203 -3.70 34.22 65.30
N ALA A 204 -2.97 35.18 65.88
CA ALA A 204 -1.87 34.92 66.79
C ALA A 204 -2.36 35.10 68.24
N SER A 205 -2.78 34.01 68.89
CA SER A 205 -3.12 34.02 70.32
C SER A 205 -1.83 33.98 71.16
N ILE A 206 -1.58 35.02 71.96
CA ILE A 206 -0.69 35.01 73.12
C ILE A 206 -1.57 35.03 74.36
N ARG A 207 -1.42 34.04 75.25
CA ARG A 207 -2.13 33.95 76.54
C ARG A 207 -1.51 34.88 77.59
N PRO A 208 -2.28 35.79 78.22
CA PRO A 208 -1.99 36.32 79.55
C PRO A 208 -2.75 35.53 80.63
N LYS A 209 -2.17 35.48 81.84
CA LYS A 209 -2.70 34.84 83.05
C LYS A 209 -4.13 35.29 83.42
N ASP A 210 -4.90 34.33 83.92
CA ASP A 210 -6.22 34.49 84.51
C ASP A 210 -6.27 35.52 85.64
N VAL A 211 -7.33 36.33 85.66
CA VAL A 211 -7.96 36.81 86.91
C VAL A 211 -9.48 36.77 86.75
N TYR A 212 -10.10 36.00 87.64
CA TYR A 212 -11.52 35.72 87.76
C TYR A 212 -12.32 36.91 88.31
N ARG A 213 -13.47 37.24 87.71
CA ARG A 213 -14.68 37.76 88.39
C ARG A 213 -15.92 37.47 87.52
N ASP A 214 -16.90 36.77 88.09
CA ASP A 214 -18.24 36.63 87.52
C ASP A 214 -19.03 37.95 87.65
N PRO A 215 -19.68 38.38 86.56
CA PRO A 215 -21.03 38.92 86.69
C PRO A 215 -22.01 38.33 85.65
N VAL A 216 -23.19 38.00 86.17
CA VAL A 216 -24.39 37.45 85.51
C VAL A 216 -24.76 38.19 84.22
N ALA A 217 -24.99 37.45 83.14
CA ALA A 217 -25.52 37.96 81.88
C ALA A 217 -26.94 37.45 81.59
N ALA A 218 -27.82 38.38 81.22
CA ALA A 218 -29.20 38.18 80.78
C ALA A 218 -29.28 37.40 79.44
N PRO A 219 -30.40 36.73 79.14
CA PRO A 219 -30.54 35.94 77.91
C PRO A 219 -30.58 36.85 76.68
N THR A 220 -29.51 36.82 75.88
CA THR A 220 -29.52 37.36 74.51
C THR A 220 -30.00 36.29 73.55
N VAL A 221 -31.17 36.53 72.96
CA VAL A 221 -31.67 35.80 71.78
C VAL A 221 -30.79 36.20 70.60
N ASN A 222 -29.95 35.30 70.12
CA ASN A 222 -29.16 35.51 68.91
C ASN A 222 -29.98 35.01 67.71
N VAL A 223 -30.42 35.93 66.85
CA VAL A 223 -30.97 35.60 65.53
C VAL A 223 -29.81 35.61 64.55
N ALA A 224 -29.28 34.42 64.25
CA ALA A 224 -28.32 34.26 63.15
C ALA A 224 -29.08 34.36 61.82
N ALA A 225 -28.57 35.20 60.91
CA ALA A 225 -29.08 35.26 59.55
C ALA A 225 -28.92 33.88 58.86
N PRO A 226 -29.90 33.40 58.08
CA PRO A 226 -29.81 32.12 57.40
C PRO A 226 -28.64 32.14 56.41
N VAL A 227 -27.72 31.18 56.55
CA VAL A 227 -26.71 30.92 55.52
C VAL A 227 -27.39 30.10 54.42
N LEU A 228 -27.62 30.69 53.26
CA LEU A 228 -28.03 29.95 52.05
C LEU A 228 -26.85 29.06 51.62
N GLN A 229 -27.00 27.75 51.76
CA GLN A 229 -26.12 26.80 51.07
C GLN A 229 -26.25 27.04 49.55
N ALA A 230 -25.12 27.18 48.87
CA ALA A 230 -25.10 27.21 47.41
C ALA A 230 -25.71 25.91 46.88
N LEU A 231 -26.78 26.03 46.10
CA LEU A 231 -27.45 24.91 45.45
C LEU A 231 -26.47 24.30 44.44
N ASN A 232 -26.18 23.00 44.59
CA ASN A 232 -25.33 22.28 43.65
C ASN A 232 -26.15 22.00 42.38
N VAL A 233 -25.97 22.82 41.34
CA VAL A 233 -26.68 22.67 40.07
C VAL A 233 -25.91 21.70 39.17
N PRO A 234 -26.55 20.65 38.61
CA PRO A 234 -25.89 19.82 37.61
C PRO A 234 -25.61 20.64 36.35
N ASN A 235 -24.33 20.88 36.04
CA ASN A 235 -23.97 21.27 34.69
C ASN A 235 -24.08 20.02 33.80
N LEU A 236 -25.17 19.90 33.05
CA LEU A 236 -25.38 18.82 32.09
C LEU A 236 -24.81 19.24 30.74
N LEU A 237 -23.51 19.03 30.57
CA LEU A 237 -22.91 19.05 29.24
C LEU A 237 -23.44 17.82 28.50
N PRO A 238 -24.22 18.00 27.41
CA PRO A 238 -24.58 16.85 26.60
C PRO A 238 -23.29 16.25 26.04
N PRO A 239 -23.12 14.91 26.09
CA PRO A 239 -21.98 14.28 25.44
C PRO A 239 -22.03 14.64 23.96
N SER A 240 -21.02 15.40 23.50
CA SER A 240 -20.88 15.72 22.09
C SER A 240 -20.53 14.45 21.33
N LEU A 241 -21.19 14.22 20.19
CA LEU A 241 -20.66 13.32 19.17
C LEU A 241 -19.33 13.91 18.68
N ASP A 242 -18.22 13.49 19.28
CA ASP A 242 -16.91 13.57 18.65
C ASP A 242 -16.64 12.24 17.96
N ILE A 243 -17.42 11.97 16.90
CA ILE A 243 -17.18 10.82 16.04
C ILE A 243 -16.16 11.25 15.01
N LYS A 244 -14.89 10.92 15.26
CA LYS A 244 -13.90 10.94 14.19
C LYS A 244 -14.30 9.90 13.15
N THR A 245 -14.80 10.37 12.01
CA THR A 245 -14.97 9.55 10.82
C THR A 245 -13.65 8.81 10.57
N PRO A 246 -13.65 7.48 10.50
CA PRO A 246 -12.42 6.73 10.27
C PRO A 246 -11.78 7.19 8.97
N GLU A 247 -10.49 7.51 9.01
CA GLU A 247 -9.78 8.01 7.83
C GLU A 247 -9.85 6.98 6.70
N PRO A 248 -10.16 7.40 5.46
CA PRO A 248 -10.07 6.53 4.31
C PRO A 248 -8.67 5.92 4.20
N VAL A 249 -8.58 4.59 4.19
CA VAL A 249 -7.32 3.89 3.94
C VAL A 249 -7.18 3.65 2.44
N ALA A 250 -6.36 4.47 1.79
CA ALA A 250 -5.97 4.19 0.41
C ALA A 250 -5.23 2.84 0.33
N ALA A 251 -5.54 1.99 -0.66
CA ALA A 251 -4.74 0.79 -0.82
C ALA A 251 -3.31 1.17 -1.17
N PRO A 252 -2.35 0.56 -0.48
CA PRO A 252 -0.97 0.92 -0.65
C PRO A 252 -0.48 0.42 -2.02
N ASN A 253 -0.05 1.33 -2.90
CA ASN A 253 0.69 0.96 -4.11
C ASN A 253 2.15 0.69 -3.72
N LYS A 254 2.44 -0.58 -3.40
CA LYS A 254 3.74 -1.04 -2.86
C LYS A 254 4.59 -1.79 -3.90
N ALA A 255 4.15 -1.89 -5.15
CA ALA A 255 4.91 -2.57 -6.18
C ALA A 255 6.11 -1.69 -6.60
N PRO A 256 7.35 -2.22 -6.63
CA PRO A 256 8.51 -1.47 -7.04
C PRO A 256 8.41 -1.06 -8.50
N THR A 257 8.97 0.09 -8.82
CA THR A 257 9.31 0.44 -10.20
C THR A 257 10.44 -0.48 -10.66
N ILE A 258 10.09 -1.49 -11.47
CA ILE A 258 11.07 -2.44 -11.99
C ILE A 258 11.72 -1.89 -13.26
N ASN A 259 13.05 -1.86 -13.26
CA ASN A 259 13.85 -1.54 -14.44
C ASN A 259 14.64 -2.79 -14.89
N VAL A 260 14.36 -3.29 -16.09
CA VAL A 260 14.99 -4.51 -16.65
C VAL A 260 15.97 -4.10 -17.75
N ASN A 261 17.27 -4.15 -17.45
CA ASN A 261 18.34 -3.88 -18.42
C ASN A 261 19.47 -4.92 -18.29
N PRO A 262 19.22 -6.21 -18.56
CA PRO A 262 20.28 -7.19 -18.59
C PRO A 262 21.27 -6.90 -19.71
N THR A 263 22.54 -7.24 -19.47
CA THR A 263 23.52 -7.31 -20.54
C THR A 263 23.21 -8.56 -21.38
N ILE A 264 22.97 -8.38 -22.67
CA ILE A 264 22.59 -9.47 -23.59
C ILE A 264 23.58 -9.68 -24.74
N GLU A 265 24.42 -8.68 -25.03
CA GLU A 265 25.40 -8.72 -26.12
C GLU A 265 26.70 -9.36 -25.62
N PHE A 266 26.85 -10.66 -25.85
CA PHE A 266 28.08 -11.41 -25.58
C PHE A 266 28.63 -12.04 -26.87
N LYS A 267 29.94 -12.31 -26.88
CA LYS A 267 30.62 -13.09 -27.93
C LYS A 267 31.50 -14.12 -27.27
N PHE A 268 31.68 -15.27 -27.92
CA PHE A 268 32.50 -16.35 -27.40
C PHE A 268 33.55 -16.77 -28.40
N ASN A 269 34.78 -16.98 -27.91
CA ASN A 269 35.89 -17.49 -28.68
C ASN A 269 36.43 -18.75 -27.98
N GLY A 270 36.83 -19.77 -28.75
CA GLY A 270 37.50 -20.95 -28.23
C GLY A 270 38.85 -20.58 -27.62
N ARG A 271 38.94 -20.60 -26.28
CA ARG A 271 40.11 -20.19 -25.50
C ARG A 271 40.21 -21.03 -24.22
N ASN A 272 41.42 -21.41 -23.84
CA ASN A 272 41.71 -22.07 -22.57
C ASN A 272 42.86 -21.37 -21.84
N ILE A 273 42.96 -21.63 -20.53
CA ILE A 273 43.93 -20.99 -19.66
C ILE A 273 45.41 -21.35 -19.95
N THR A 274 45.69 -22.31 -20.83
CA THR A 274 47.06 -22.66 -21.26
C THR A 274 47.40 -22.11 -22.66
N ASN A 275 46.45 -21.44 -23.33
CA ASN A 275 46.57 -20.97 -24.72
C ASN A 275 47.02 -22.06 -25.70
N GLU A 276 46.54 -23.28 -25.49
CA GLU A 276 46.80 -24.41 -26.37
C GLU A 276 45.70 -24.52 -27.43
N SER A 277 46.07 -24.98 -28.63
CA SER A 277 45.12 -25.24 -29.70
C SER A 277 44.52 -26.65 -29.59
N GLY A 278 43.19 -26.76 -29.71
CA GLY A 278 42.50 -28.04 -29.88
C GLY A 278 41.40 -28.29 -28.83
N VAL A 279 40.45 -29.16 -29.19
CA VAL A 279 39.25 -29.42 -28.36
C VAL A 279 39.60 -30.05 -27.01
N ALA A 280 40.70 -30.81 -26.93
CA ALA A 280 41.15 -31.43 -25.69
C ALA A 280 41.54 -30.42 -24.60
N SER A 281 42.12 -29.27 -24.98
CA SER A 281 42.61 -28.25 -24.04
C SER A 281 41.47 -27.43 -23.41
N TYR A 282 40.22 -27.58 -23.86
CA TYR A 282 39.05 -26.95 -23.23
C TYR A 282 38.46 -27.79 -22.09
N LYS A 283 38.85 -29.07 -22.01
CA LYS A 283 38.23 -30.05 -21.11
C LYS A 283 38.66 -29.86 -19.66
N ASP A 284 39.96 -29.91 -19.39
CA ASP A 284 40.48 -29.89 -18.01
C ASP A 284 41.38 -28.67 -17.82
N GLN A 285 40.89 -27.69 -17.05
CA GLN A 285 41.50 -26.38 -16.89
C GLN A 285 41.80 -26.09 -15.42
N ASP A 286 43.07 -26.20 -15.04
CA ASP A 286 43.57 -25.87 -13.70
C ASP A 286 44.22 -24.48 -13.64
N GLY A 287 43.57 -23.57 -12.92
CA GLY A 287 43.95 -22.17 -12.74
C GLY A 287 45.19 -21.93 -11.88
N LYS A 288 45.66 -22.93 -11.11
CA LYS A 288 46.85 -22.87 -10.23
C LYS A 288 46.81 -21.75 -9.17
N GLY A 289 45.64 -21.33 -8.74
CA GLY A 289 45.43 -20.26 -7.77
C GLY A 289 45.74 -18.87 -8.33
N LEU A 290 45.93 -18.73 -9.65
CA LEU A 290 46.27 -17.47 -10.30
C LEU A 290 45.04 -16.60 -10.55
N THR A 291 45.28 -15.31 -10.82
CA THR A 291 44.24 -14.31 -11.10
C THR A 291 44.16 -13.99 -12.59
N TYR A 292 43.10 -14.44 -13.24
CA TYR A 292 42.82 -14.19 -14.65
C TYR A 292 41.82 -13.04 -14.77
N TRP A 293 42.00 -12.17 -15.77
CA TRP A 293 41.14 -11.02 -15.92
C TRP A 293 41.01 -10.51 -17.36
N SER A 294 39.86 -9.89 -17.65
CA SER A 294 39.58 -9.25 -18.94
C SER A 294 38.63 -8.07 -18.73
N GLY A 295 38.98 -6.91 -19.28
CA GLY A 295 38.17 -5.70 -19.14
C GLY A 295 38.34 -4.97 -17.79
N TRP A 296 38.86 -5.66 -16.77
CA TRP A 296 39.15 -5.11 -15.45
C TRP A 296 40.55 -5.50 -14.99
N ASN A 297 41.38 -4.53 -14.67
CA ASN A 297 42.72 -4.79 -14.16
C ASN A 297 42.71 -4.75 -12.62
N PRO A 298 42.87 -5.89 -11.93
CA PRO A 298 42.82 -5.93 -10.46
C PRO A 298 44.02 -5.25 -9.80
N ASN A 299 45.14 -5.06 -10.51
CA ASN A 299 46.32 -4.38 -9.94
C ASN A 299 46.13 -2.86 -9.85
N THR A 300 45.42 -2.27 -10.82
CA THR A 300 45.11 -0.83 -10.86
C THR A 300 43.70 -0.52 -10.35
N ASN A 301 42.89 -1.55 -10.11
CA ASN A 301 41.49 -1.45 -9.70
C ASN A 301 40.64 -0.56 -10.63
N SER A 302 40.78 -0.78 -11.94
CA SER A 302 40.14 0.04 -12.96
C SER A 302 39.74 -0.76 -14.20
N LEU A 303 38.80 -0.21 -14.99
CA LEU A 303 38.54 -0.70 -16.34
C LEU A 303 39.81 -0.63 -17.18
N ASP A 304 40.07 -1.69 -17.93
CA ASP A 304 41.27 -1.83 -18.74
C ASP A 304 40.96 -2.66 -20.00
N ASN A 305 41.30 -2.15 -21.18
CA ASN A 305 41.05 -2.83 -22.45
C ASN A 305 42.14 -3.88 -22.78
N HIS A 306 42.79 -4.43 -21.76
CA HIS A 306 43.75 -5.55 -21.85
C HIS A 306 43.17 -6.80 -21.19
N SER A 307 43.96 -7.88 -21.20
CA SER A 307 43.61 -9.11 -20.52
C SER A 307 44.83 -9.91 -20.05
N GLN A 308 44.63 -10.72 -19.02
CA GLN A 308 45.50 -11.83 -18.63
C GLN A 308 44.64 -13.07 -18.49
N TRP A 309 44.58 -13.87 -19.56
CA TRP A 309 43.64 -15.00 -19.65
C TRP A 309 44.34 -16.35 -19.81
N TYR A 310 45.66 -16.39 -20.02
CA TYR A 310 46.42 -17.63 -20.09
C TYR A 310 47.75 -17.57 -19.34
N ARG A 311 48.29 -18.76 -19.05
CA ARG A 311 49.58 -18.97 -18.39
C ARG A 311 50.50 -19.88 -19.18
N THR A 312 51.81 -19.71 -18.95
CA THR A 312 52.84 -20.69 -19.30
C THR A 312 53.55 -21.10 -18.00
N GLY A 313 53.46 -22.39 -17.63
CA GLY A 313 53.79 -22.80 -16.26
C GLY A 313 52.86 -22.07 -15.26
N ASN A 314 53.42 -21.40 -14.25
CA ASN A 314 52.68 -20.60 -13.26
C ASN A 314 52.75 -19.09 -13.51
N THR A 315 53.18 -18.66 -14.71
CA THR A 315 53.30 -17.23 -15.05
C THR A 315 52.19 -16.82 -16.02
N LEU A 316 51.45 -15.75 -15.67
CA LEU A 316 50.41 -15.18 -16.51
C LEU A 316 50.99 -14.32 -17.63
N ALA A 317 50.40 -14.41 -18.82
CA ALA A 317 50.77 -13.58 -19.96
C ALA A 317 49.84 -12.37 -20.09
N ALA A 318 50.42 -11.19 -20.26
CA ALA A 318 49.69 -9.98 -20.60
C ALA A 318 49.39 -9.93 -22.10
N VAL A 319 48.14 -9.69 -22.45
CA VAL A 319 47.67 -9.64 -23.83
C VAL A 319 47.10 -8.27 -24.13
N GLN A 320 47.53 -7.70 -25.26
CA GLN A 320 46.94 -6.49 -25.84
C GLN A 320 45.50 -6.79 -26.29
N GLY A 321 44.55 -6.01 -25.78
CA GLY A 321 43.13 -6.17 -26.09
C GLY A 321 42.35 -7.01 -25.06
N ARG A 322 41.09 -6.61 -24.85
CA ARG A 322 40.10 -7.34 -24.06
C ARG A 322 39.63 -8.58 -24.80
N VAL A 323 39.49 -9.69 -24.07
CA VAL A 323 38.86 -10.92 -24.56
C VAL A 323 37.40 -10.99 -24.10
N PRO A 324 36.44 -11.42 -24.95
CA PRO A 324 35.02 -11.39 -24.60
C PRO A 324 34.61 -12.53 -23.65
N ASN A 325 35.43 -13.58 -23.55
CA ASN A 325 35.33 -14.63 -22.54
C ASN A 325 36.74 -15.03 -22.06
N LEU A 326 36.94 -15.26 -20.76
CA LEU A 326 38.22 -15.77 -20.24
C LEU A 326 38.40 -17.24 -20.56
N ILE A 327 37.37 -18.03 -20.31
CA ILE A 327 37.41 -19.48 -20.38
C ILE A 327 36.33 -19.96 -21.37
N TYR A 328 36.71 -20.86 -22.25
CA TYR A 328 35.80 -21.70 -23.02
C TYR A 328 35.88 -23.10 -22.44
N ALA A 329 34.80 -23.56 -21.82
CA ALA A 329 34.74 -24.85 -21.14
C ALA A 329 33.87 -25.82 -21.94
N SER A 330 34.46 -26.94 -22.38
CA SER A 330 33.77 -27.93 -23.21
C SER A 330 34.38 -29.32 -23.09
N SER A 331 33.54 -30.36 -23.16
CA SER A 331 34.01 -31.75 -23.19
C SER A 331 34.73 -32.06 -24.51
N ARG A 332 35.76 -32.92 -24.46
CA ARG A 332 36.62 -33.21 -25.61
C ARG A 332 35.88 -33.97 -26.72
N LEU A 333 35.08 -34.96 -26.32
CA LEU A 333 34.41 -35.90 -27.22
C LEU A 333 32.95 -35.56 -27.44
N ARG A 334 32.39 -34.59 -26.69
CA ARG A 334 30.97 -34.22 -26.75
C ARG A 334 30.07 -35.46 -26.76
N PRO A 335 30.32 -36.45 -25.89
CA PRO A 335 29.70 -37.76 -26.07
C PRO A 335 28.21 -37.68 -25.75
N ARG A 336 27.42 -38.40 -26.53
CA ARG A 336 25.95 -38.44 -26.41
C ARG A 336 25.46 -39.05 -25.08
N ASP A 337 26.34 -39.76 -24.38
CA ASP A 337 26.05 -40.45 -23.12
C ASP A 337 26.20 -39.57 -21.86
N HIS A 338 26.75 -38.35 -22.01
CA HIS A 338 26.97 -37.38 -20.93
C HIS A 338 27.91 -37.86 -19.80
N VAL A 339 28.72 -38.89 -20.07
CA VAL A 339 29.68 -39.41 -19.08
C VAL A 339 30.89 -38.49 -18.97
N GLU A 340 31.34 -37.90 -20.09
CA GLU A 340 32.47 -36.98 -20.09
C GLU A 340 32.06 -35.56 -19.69
N LYS A 341 32.74 -35.02 -18.68
CA LYS A 341 32.57 -33.66 -18.18
C LYS A 341 33.85 -32.84 -18.33
N TRP A 342 33.71 -31.53 -18.52
CA TRP A 342 34.83 -30.59 -18.39
C TRP A 342 35.03 -30.17 -16.93
N THR A 343 36.25 -29.79 -16.56
CA THR A 343 36.62 -29.36 -15.21
C THR A 343 37.32 -28.00 -15.24
N LEU A 344 36.96 -27.14 -14.28
CA LEU A 344 37.66 -25.88 -14.01
C LEU A 344 37.98 -25.77 -12.52
N THR A 345 39.26 -25.65 -12.17
CA THR A 345 39.71 -25.66 -10.78
C THR A 345 40.61 -24.48 -10.42
N ASP A 346 40.53 -24.04 -9.17
CA ASP A 346 41.53 -23.19 -8.49
C ASP A 346 41.95 -21.93 -9.27
N ALA A 347 41.03 -20.99 -9.45
CA ALA A 347 41.30 -19.74 -10.16
C ALA A 347 40.54 -18.54 -9.55
N THR A 348 41.14 -17.35 -9.65
CA THR A 348 40.44 -16.08 -9.42
C THR A 348 40.15 -15.41 -10.75
N LEU A 349 38.91 -14.99 -11.00
CA LEU A 349 38.45 -14.44 -12.28
C LEU A 349 37.90 -13.03 -12.09
N HIS A 350 38.43 -12.03 -12.80
CA HIS A 350 37.85 -10.69 -12.85
C HIS A 350 37.36 -10.36 -14.27
N VAL A 351 36.10 -9.97 -14.41
CA VAL A 351 35.56 -9.57 -15.71
C VAL A 351 34.78 -8.26 -15.62
N ALA A 352 34.96 -7.41 -16.61
CA ALA A 352 34.11 -6.24 -16.86
C ALA A 352 33.78 -6.14 -18.34
N GLY A 353 32.56 -5.71 -18.63
CA GLY A 353 32.18 -5.18 -19.93
C GLY A 353 32.13 -3.65 -19.92
N ASN A 354 31.72 -3.08 -21.05
CA ASN A 354 31.48 -1.64 -21.18
C ASN A 354 30.44 -1.42 -22.28
N PRO A 355 29.49 -0.49 -22.12
CA PRO A 355 28.48 -0.20 -23.14
C PRO A 355 29.08 0.35 -24.44
N ASN A 356 30.31 0.88 -24.41
CA ASN A 356 31.03 1.41 -25.57
C ASN A 356 31.97 0.37 -26.23
N TRP A 357 32.01 -0.88 -25.73
CA TRP A 357 32.81 -1.95 -26.32
C TRP A 357 31.99 -2.86 -27.24
N GLY A 358 32.65 -3.52 -28.19
CA GLY A 358 32.07 -4.53 -29.07
C GLY A 358 32.69 -5.91 -28.83
N PRO A 359 31.94 -6.93 -28.36
CA PRO A 359 30.60 -6.86 -27.75
C PRO A 359 30.59 -6.09 -26.42
N LYS A 360 29.42 -5.66 -25.94
CA LYS A 360 29.32 -4.93 -24.65
C LYS A 360 29.76 -5.79 -23.48
N GLY A 361 29.26 -7.02 -23.44
CA GLY A 361 29.45 -7.95 -22.35
C GLY A 361 30.82 -8.63 -22.32
N THR A 362 31.22 -9.12 -21.16
CA THR A 362 32.37 -10.02 -20.99
C THR A 362 32.01 -11.15 -20.03
N SER A 363 32.21 -12.41 -20.44
CA SER A 363 31.94 -13.58 -19.60
C SER A 363 33.23 -14.11 -18.96
N ALA A 364 33.13 -14.61 -17.73
CA ALA A 364 34.23 -15.35 -17.13
C ALA A 364 34.31 -16.74 -17.77
N ILE A 365 33.19 -17.45 -17.83
CA ILE A 365 33.11 -18.81 -18.40
C ILE A 365 32.04 -18.82 -19.47
N HIS A 366 32.42 -19.23 -20.68
CA HIS A 366 31.50 -19.73 -21.69
C HIS A 366 31.41 -21.24 -21.56
N ALA A 367 30.23 -21.75 -21.22
CA ALA A 367 30.02 -23.15 -20.89
C ALA A 367 29.25 -23.88 -21.99
N VAL A 368 29.87 -24.94 -22.51
CA VAL A 368 29.36 -25.82 -23.54
C VAL A 368 29.45 -27.24 -22.98
N TRP A 369 28.35 -27.98 -22.86
CA TRP A 369 28.25 -29.29 -22.17
C TRP A 369 28.34 -29.29 -20.64
N ASP A 370 28.14 -30.48 -20.07
CA ASP A 370 28.21 -30.80 -18.64
C ASP A 370 29.63 -30.59 -18.07
N GLY A 371 29.71 -30.07 -16.84
CA GLY A 371 30.99 -29.75 -16.22
C GLY A 371 30.97 -29.57 -14.71
N ASP A 372 32.18 -29.53 -14.15
CA ASP A 372 32.45 -29.36 -12.72
C ASP A 372 33.37 -28.13 -12.50
N ILE A 373 32.94 -27.22 -11.63
CA ILE A 373 33.69 -26.03 -11.21
C ILE A 373 34.06 -26.18 -9.73
N THR A 374 35.34 -26.06 -9.37
CA THR A 374 35.78 -26.19 -7.98
C THR A 374 36.78 -25.11 -7.57
N GLY A 375 36.55 -24.44 -6.45
CA GLY A 375 37.52 -23.49 -5.89
C GLY A 375 37.68 -22.19 -6.68
N ILE A 376 36.64 -21.71 -7.36
CA ILE A 376 36.69 -20.48 -8.16
C ILE A 376 36.23 -19.26 -7.36
N LYS A 377 36.97 -18.16 -7.47
CA LYS A 377 36.57 -16.84 -6.95
C LYS A 377 36.36 -15.88 -8.11
N ALA A 378 35.12 -15.49 -8.38
CA ALA A 378 34.80 -14.59 -9.49
C ALA A 378 34.37 -13.20 -8.97
N TYR A 379 34.82 -12.16 -9.67
CA TYR A 379 34.49 -10.77 -9.41
C TYR A 379 33.92 -10.12 -10.68
N LEU A 380 32.67 -9.65 -10.59
CA LEU A 380 31.93 -9.07 -11.71
C LEU A 380 31.86 -7.54 -11.54
N HIS A 381 32.45 -6.83 -12.49
CA HIS A 381 32.72 -5.38 -12.41
C HIS A 381 31.84 -4.55 -13.34
N GLY A 382 30.70 -5.10 -13.76
CA GLY A 382 29.72 -4.41 -14.60
C GLY A 382 29.66 -4.98 -16.00
N TYR A 383 28.45 -5.04 -16.57
CA TYR A 383 28.21 -5.60 -17.91
C TYR A 383 28.87 -6.96 -18.14
N SER A 384 28.85 -7.84 -17.14
CA SER A 384 29.60 -9.10 -17.18
C SER A 384 28.78 -10.29 -16.67
N THR A 385 29.27 -11.49 -16.94
CA THR A 385 28.64 -12.72 -16.44
C THR A 385 29.64 -13.73 -15.93
N PHE A 386 29.29 -14.47 -14.89
CA PHE A 386 30.14 -15.55 -14.40
C PHE A 386 30.08 -16.74 -15.35
N ILE A 387 28.88 -17.22 -15.67
CA ILE A 387 28.66 -18.31 -16.63
C ILE A 387 27.65 -17.86 -17.68
N ALA A 388 28.09 -17.82 -18.93
CA ALA A 388 27.22 -17.82 -20.10
C ALA A 388 27.11 -19.26 -20.61
N ALA A 389 25.94 -19.87 -20.52
CA ALA A 389 25.72 -21.26 -20.93
C ALA A 389 24.83 -21.35 -22.16
N GLU A 390 25.22 -22.17 -23.12
CA GLU A 390 24.45 -22.43 -24.33
C GLU A 390 23.22 -23.29 -24.02
N THR A 391 22.02 -22.73 -24.20
CA THR A 391 20.77 -23.34 -23.71
C THR A 391 20.33 -24.57 -24.50
N TRP A 392 20.81 -24.74 -25.73
CA TRP A 392 20.52 -25.91 -26.58
C TRP A 392 21.30 -27.17 -26.20
N HIS A 393 22.35 -27.04 -25.40
CA HIS A 393 23.04 -28.19 -24.81
C HIS A 393 22.44 -28.62 -23.47
N SER A 394 21.65 -27.75 -22.82
CA SER A 394 21.12 -27.98 -21.47
C SER A 394 22.19 -28.52 -20.51
N PRO A 395 23.32 -27.83 -20.31
CA PRO A 395 24.45 -28.38 -19.57
C PRO A 395 24.11 -28.59 -18.09
N LYS A 396 24.64 -29.67 -17.50
CA LYS A 396 24.67 -29.88 -16.05
C LYS A 396 25.98 -29.39 -15.48
N ILE A 397 25.94 -28.24 -14.81
CA ILE A 397 27.11 -27.59 -14.22
C ILE A 397 27.03 -27.70 -12.70
N ASN A 398 27.99 -28.42 -12.14
CA ASN A 398 28.12 -28.63 -10.70
C ASN A 398 29.23 -27.74 -10.13
N ILE A 399 28.94 -26.98 -9.07
CA ILE A 399 29.81 -25.91 -8.58
C ILE A 399 30.13 -26.17 -7.10
N ASN A 400 31.41 -26.31 -6.75
CA ASN A 400 31.85 -26.62 -5.40
C ASN A 400 32.82 -25.58 -4.88
N SER A 401 32.71 -25.23 -3.60
CA SER A 401 33.66 -24.35 -2.88
C SER A 401 34.01 -23.06 -3.64
N SER A 402 33.03 -22.46 -4.31
CA SER A 402 33.23 -21.31 -5.20
C SER A 402 32.41 -20.10 -4.74
N SER A 403 32.83 -18.91 -5.17
CA SER A 403 32.14 -17.66 -4.82
C SER A 403 32.14 -16.64 -5.95
N VAL A 404 31.07 -15.85 -6.02
CA VAL A 404 30.92 -14.71 -6.94
C VAL A 404 30.64 -13.45 -6.11
N THR A 405 31.42 -12.39 -6.37
CA THR A 405 31.20 -11.05 -5.82
C THR A 405 30.88 -10.09 -6.95
N VAL A 406 29.81 -9.30 -6.79
CA VAL A 406 29.36 -8.33 -7.80
C VAL A 406 29.48 -6.92 -7.24
N GLU A 407 30.27 -6.09 -7.92
CA GLU A 407 30.70 -4.77 -7.42
C GLU A 407 30.08 -3.59 -8.18
N ASN A 408 29.56 -3.82 -9.40
CA ASN A 408 28.89 -2.80 -10.22
C ASN A 408 27.56 -3.33 -10.80
N SER A 409 26.86 -2.53 -11.61
CA SER A 409 25.54 -2.84 -12.18
C SER A 409 25.58 -3.61 -13.51
N ASN A 410 24.42 -4.15 -13.92
CA ASN A 410 24.17 -4.80 -15.21
C ASN A 410 24.91 -6.15 -15.40
N ASN A 411 25.19 -6.86 -14.31
CA ASN A 411 25.77 -8.19 -14.34
C ASN A 411 24.69 -9.28 -14.24
N SER A 412 24.95 -10.43 -14.87
CA SER A 412 24.17 -11.65 -14.70
C SER A 412 25.10 -12.76 -14.23
N ILE A 413 24.86 -13.41 -13.09
CA ILE A 413 25.77 -14.48 -12.65
C ILE A 413 25.67 -15.69 -13.59
N PHE A 414 24.45 -16.16 -13.82
CA PHE A 414 24.13 -17.20 -14.79
C PHE A 414 23.30 -16.59 -15.92
N PHE A 415 23.87 -16.56 -17.12
CA PHE A 415 23.21 -16.10 -18.32
C PHE A 415 22.95 -17.29 -19.26
N GLY A 416 21.68 -17.58 -19.53
CA GLY A 416 21.30 -18.57 -20.54
C GLY A 416 21.41 -17.95 -21.92
N TYR A 417 22.49 -18.25 -22.64
CA TYR A 417 22.72 -17.73 -23.99
C TYR A 417 21.70 -18.33 -24.97
N PRO A 418 20.91 -17.49 -25.67
CA PRO A 418 19.73 -17.94 -26.38
C PRO A 418 20.04 -18.55 -27.76
N GLY A 419 19.41 -19.69 -28.05
CA GLY A 419 19.32 -20.26 -29.38
C GLY A 419 17.94 -20.05 -30.01
N SER A 420 17.85 -20.17 -31.33
CA SER A 420 16.57 -20.14 -32.06
C SER A 420 15.75 -21.39 -31.73
N TYR A 421 14.49 -21.43 -32.17
CA TYR A 421 13.66 -22.63 -32.06
C TYR A 421 14.27 -23.86 -32.73
N TYR A 422 15.13 -23.71 -33.75
CA TYR A 422 15.81 -24.85 -34.36
C TYR A 422 16.66 -25.61 -33.34
N THR A 423 17.38 -24.87 -32.51
CA THR A 423 18.40 -25.42 -31.60
C THR A 423 17.81 -26.18 -30.40
N ILE A 424 16.53 -25.97 -30.09
CA ILE A 424 15.92 -26.42 -28.84
C ILE A 424 15.07 -27.66 -29.07
N GLY A 425 15.41 -28.76 -28.39
CA GLY A 425 14.66 -30.01 -28.40
C GLY A 425 14.84 -30.87 -29.66
N VAL A 426 15.93 -30.68 -30.43
CA VAL A 426 16.25 -31.45 -31.64
C VAL A 426 17.55 -32.25 -31.48
N ASP A 427 17.64 -33.40 -32.16
CA ASP A 427 18.85 -34.22 -32.25
C ASP A 427 19.52 -34.06 -33.63
N ASN A 428 20.51 -33.18 -33.70
CA ASN A 428 21.40 -33.05 -34.87
C ASN A 428 22.80 -33.64 -34.59
N VAL A 429 22.94 -34.50 -33.57
CA VAL A 429 24.21 -35.09 -33.11
C VAL A 429 25.16 -34.09 -32.43
N ASP A 430 24.79 -32.81 -32.28
CA ASP A 430 25.54 -31.78 -31.53
C ASP A 430 24.68 -31.09 -30.45
N TYR A 431 23.38 -30.89 -30.68
CA TYR A 431 22.45 -30.33 -29.70
C TYR A 431 21.89 -31.43 -28.80
N HIS A 432 21.61 -31.12 -27.53
CA HIS A 432 21.38 -32.15 -26.49
C HIS A 432 20.17 -31.86 -25.60
N SER A 433 19.56 -30.68 -25.70
CA SER A 433 18.37 -30.33 -24.91
C SER A 433 17.19 -31.29 -25.08
N TYR A 434 17.16 -32.11 -26.14
CA TYR A 434 16.15 -33.16 -26.36
C TYR A 434 16.27 -34.37 -25.41
N ASN A 435 17.47 -34.67 -24.88
CA ASN A 435 17.74 -35.88 -24.12
C ASN A 435 18.19 -35.64 -22.67
N GLN A 436 18.28 -34.39 -22.23
CA GLN A 436 18.59 -34.07 -20.84
C GLN A 436 17.95 -32.77 -20.35
N ARG A 437 17.71 -32.73 -19.03
CA ARG A 437 17.49 -31.50 -18.27
C ARG A 437 18.83 -30.96 -17.79
N GLY A 438 19.11 -29.71 -18.14
CA GLY A 438 20.29 -28.99 -17.66
C GLY A 438 20.15 -28.56 -16.21
N GLY A 439 21.19 -27.99 -15.63
CA GLY A 439 21.08 -27.46 -14.29
C GLY A 439 22.32 -26.82 -13.72
N TYR A 440 22.10 -25.98 -12.71
CA TYR A 440 23.15 -25.48 -11.83
C TYR A 440 22.96 -26.10 -10.44
N THR A 441 23.97 -26.84 -9.97
CA THR A 441 23.96 -27.50 -8.67
C THR A 441 25.24 -27.25 -7.87
N GLY A 442 25.27 -27.71 -6.63
CA GLY A 442 26.40 -27.58 -5.72
C GLY A 442 26.28 -26.34 -4.82
N ASN A 443 27.40 -25.83 -4.31
CA ASN A 443 27.50 -24.73 -3.35
C ASN A 443 28.29 -23.55 -3.95
N LEU A 444 27.57 -22.54 -4.42
CA LEU A 444 28.10 -21.27 -4.90
C LEU A 444 27.67 -20.15 -3.95
N LYS A 445 28.62 -19.49 -3.29
CA LYS A 445 28.32 -18.29 -2.50
C LYS A 445 28.22 -17.06 -3.40
N VAL A 446 27.14 -16.29 -3.28
CA VAL A 446 26.93 -15.07 -4.07
C VAL A 446 26.84 -13.86 -3.14
N ASN A 447 27.59 -12.80 -3.45
CA ASN A 447 27.48 -11.50 -2.77
C ASN A 447 27.31 -10.39 -3.80
N ILE A 448 26.17 -9.71 -3.79
CA ILE A 448 25.85 -8.61 -4.70
C ILE A 448 25.78 -7.31 -3.90
N ASN A 449 26.78 -6.46 -4.05
CA ASN A 449 26.89 -5.20 -3.31
C ASN A 449 26.40 -3.98 -4.11
N ALA A 450 26.27 -4.11 -5.43
CA ALA A 450 25.76 -3.08 -6.33
C ALA A 450 24.32 -3.34 -6.77
N GLY A 451 23.66 -2.31 -7.30
CA GLY A 451 22.28 -2.41 -7.78
C GLY A 451 22.14 -2.81 -9.25
N GLY A 452 20.97 -3.29 -9.65
CA GLY A 452 20.65 -3.61 -11.06
C GLY A 452 21.35 -4.86 -11.61
N ASN A 453 21.49 -5.91 -10.79
CA ASN A 453 22.12 -7.17 -11.16
C ASN A 453 21.17 -8.35 -11.05
N TYR A 454 21.52 -9.46 -11.69
CA TYR A 454 20.67 -10.64 -11.81
C TYR A 454 21.47 -11.90 -11.44
N VAL A 455 20.90 -12.80 -10.63
CA VAL A 455 21.56 -14.10 -10.38
C VAL A 455 21.33 -15.03 -11.56
N TYR A 456 20.08 -15.29 -11.92
CA TYR A 456 19.70 -16.05 -13.12
C TYR A 456 19.02 -15.15 -14.13
N SER A 457 19.47 -15.18 -15.38
CA SER A 457 18.86 -14.44 -16.49
C SER A 457 18.59 -15.38 -17.65
N ILE A 458 17.31 -15.54 -17.99
CA ILE A 458 16.82 -16.42 -19.04
C ILE A 458 16.08 -15.57 -20.07
N MET A 459 16.40 -15.78 -21.35
CA MET A 459 15.82 -15.03 -22.46
C MET A 459 15.42 -15.97 -23.60
N GLY A 460 14.25 -15.74 -24.16
CA GLY A 460 13.68 -16.55 -25.25
C GLY A 460 13.36 -18.00 -24.84
N VAL A 461 13.08 -18.84 -25.83
CA VAL A 461 12.84 -20.28 -25.62
C VAL A 461 14.11 -20.96 -25.12
N GLN A 462 13.99 -21.85 -24.14
CA GLN A 462 15.12 -22.62 -23.60
C GLN A 462 14.74 -24.09 -23.37
N GLY A 463 15.74 -24.96 -23.27
CA GLY A 463 15.57 -26.34 -22.83
C GLY A 463 15.18 -26.43 -21.34
N SER A 464 14.77 -27.62 -20.91
CA SER A 464 14.43 -27.85 -19.49
C SER A 464 15.64 -27.69 -18.58
N PHE A 465 15.46 -26.96 -17.47
CA PHE A 465 16.54 -26.61 -16.56
C PHE A 465 16.17 -26.77 -15.07
N LYS A 466 17.13 -27.25 -14.27
CA LYS A 466 17.10 -27.34 -12.81
C LYS A 466 17.91 -26.20 -12.21
N LEU A 467 17.27 -25.34 -11.42
CA LEU A 467 17.95 -24.32 -10.62
C LEU A 467 17.92 -24.74 -9.16
N ASN A 468 18.99 -25.37 -8.66
CA ASN A 468 19.09 -25.81 -7.28
C ASN A 468 20.55 -25.79 -6.80
N ASN A 469 20.99 -24.61 -6.37
CA ASN A 469 22.28 -24.41 -5.72
C ASN A 469 22.06 -24.20 -4.22
N SER A 470 22.87 -24.85 -3.38
CA SER A 470 22.76 -24.83 -1.92
C SER A 470 23.63 -23.74 -1.26
N GLY A 471 24.30 -22.89 -2.04
CA GLY A 471 25.09 -21.78 -1.51
C GLY A 471 24.23 -20.57 -1.12
N ASP A 472 24.76 -19.74 -0.22
CA ASP A 472 24.10 -18.53 0.27
C ASP A 472 24.23 -17.37 -0.72
N TYR A 473 23.10 -16.69 -1.00
CA TYR A 473 23.03 -15.51 -1.85
C TYR A 473 22.69 -14.28 -1.01
N ASN A 474 23.59 -13.30 -0.97
CA ASN A 474 23.41 -12.04 -0.25
C ASN A 474 23.28 -10.88 -1.25
N LEU A 475 22.10 -10.27 -1.32
CA LEU A 475 21.78 -9.15 -2.19
C LEU A 475 21.66 -7.88 -1.34
N ASN A 476 22.74 -7.10 -1.26
CA ASN A 476 22.81 -5.87 -0.47
C ASN A 476 22.52 -4.61 -1.30
N GLY A 477 22.71 -4.67 -2.63
CA GLY A 477 22.40 -3.57 -3.52
C GLY A 477 20.89 -3.41 -3.80
N ASN A 478 20.53 -2.33 -4.49
CA ASN A 478 19.14 -2.01 -4.84
C ASN A 478 18.75 -2.51 -6.24
N GLY A 479 17.49 -2.90 -6.46
CA GLY A 479 17.02 -3.21 -7.82
C GLY A 479 17.62 -4.47 -8.44
N ASN A 480 18.11 -5.40 -7.63
CA ASN A 480 18.62 -6.70 -8.07
C ASN A 480 17.49 -7.73 -8.19
N MET A 481 17.75 -8.80 -8.95
CA MET A 481 16.84 -9.93 -9.07
C MET A 481 17.54 -11.26 -8.85
N VAL A 482 16.89 -12.19 -8.11
CA VAL A 482 17.40 -13.57 -8.06
C VAL A 482 17.12 -14.27 -9.38
N TYR A 483 15.90 -14.17 -9.89
CA TYR A 483 15.53 -14.74 -11.18
C TYR A 483 14.89 -13.68 -12.07
N LEU A 484 15.47 -13.47 -13.25
CA LEU A 484 14.93 -12.67 -14.32
C LEU A 484 14.49 -13.60 -15.45
N GLY A 485 13.19 -13.89 -15.48
CA GLY A 485 12.54 -14.69 -16.52
C GLY A 485 12.01 -13.80 -17.63
N MET A 486 12.71 -13.77 -18.77
CA MET A 486 12.33 -13.07 -20.00
C MET A 486 12.23 -14.07 -21.16
N GLY A 487 11.90 -15.31 -20.85
CA GLY A 487 11.91 -16.41 -21.80
C GLY A 487 10.84 -17.45 -21.50
N TYR A 488 10.46 -18.17 -22.55
CA TYR A 488 9.55 -19.30 -22.48
C TYR A 488 10.31 -20.56 -22.05
N SER A 489 10.00 -21.07 -20.86
CA SER A 489 10.55 -22.30 -20.29
C SER A 489 9.52 -23.44 -20.31
N PRO A 490 9.39 -24.17 -21.43
CA PRO A 490 8.47 -25.31 -21.57
C PRO A 490 8.84 -26.50 -20.67
N ASN A 491 7.84 -27.29 -20.33
CA ASN A 491 7.99 -28.53 -19.60
C ASN A 491 8.27 -29.70 -20.56
N PHE A 492 9.54 -29.99 -20.82
CA PHE A 492 9.92 -31.06 -21.75
C PHE A 492 9.45 -32.45 -21.29
N GLN A 493 9.09 -32.63 -20.02
CA GLN A 493 8.45 -33.86 -19.55
C GLN A 493 7.11 -34.11 -20.25
N ASN A 494 6.36 -33.06 -20.55
CA ASN A 494 5.09 -33.12 -21.27
C ASN A 494 5.29 -33.34 -22.78
N LEU A 495 6.48 -33.02 -23.29
CA LEU A 495 6.87 -33.15 -24.70
C LEU A 495 7.54 -34.49 -25.05
N LYS A 496 7.76 -35.38 -24.08
CA LYS A 496 8.32 -36.72 -24.33
C LYS A 496 7.53 -37.45 -25.41
N ASN A 497 8.25 -38.14 -26.31
CA ASN A 497 7.72 -38.78 -27.52
C ASN A 497 7.27 -37.83 -28.64
N SER A 498 7.52 -36.52 -28.54
CA SER A 498 7.26 -35.55 -29.60
C SER A 498 8.57 -35.08 -30.23
N GLY A 499 8.68 -35.18 -31.56
CA GLY A 499 9.95 -34.90 -32.25
C GLY A 499 11.08 -35.77 -31.71
N ASP A 500 12.25 -35.18 -31.51
CA ASP A 500 13.42 -35.85 -30.93
C ASP A 500 13.40 -35.93 -29.39
N VAL A 501 12.47 -35.26 -28.70
CA VAL A 501 12.45 -35.27 -27.22
C VAL A 501 12.33 -36.71 -26.71
N THR A 502 13.30 -37.08 -25.87
CA THR A 502 13.55 -38.45 -25.45
C THR A 502 12.30 -39.17 -24.93
N ASN A 503 12.16 -40.44 -25.30
CA ASN A 503 11.15 -41.34 -24.76
C ASN A 503 11.62 -42.09 -23.51
N ASN A 504 12.88 -41.91 -23.09
CA ASN A 504 13.43 -42.59 -21.93
C ASN A 504 12.69 -42.16 -20.65
N ALA A 505 12.00 -43.11 -20.00
CA ALA A 505 11.25 -42.87 -18.78
C ALA A 505 12.16 -42.39 -17.62
N SER A 506 13.41 -42.85 -17.58
CA SER A 506 14.39 -42.54 -16.53
C SER A 506 14.99 -41.13 -16.64
N THR A 507 14.88 -40.47 -17.81
CA THR A 507 15.37 -39.09 -17.96
C THR A 507 14.37 -38.10 -17.39
N ALA A 508 14.68 -37.43 -16.28
CA ALA A 508 13.84 -36.35 -15.76
C ALA A 508 13.93 -35.11 -16.66
N MET A 509 12.78 -34.60 -17.12
CA MET A 509 12.70 -33.47 -18.05
C MET A 509 11.82 -32.31 -17.53
N THR A 510 11.35 -32.36 -16.29
CA THR A 510 10.56 -31.28 -15.68
C THR A 510 11.45 -30.12 -15.25
N PRO A 511 11.30 -28.90 -15.78
CA PRO A 511 12.08 -27.77 -15.27
C PRO A 511 11.61 -27.46 -13.84
N PHE A 512 12.55 -27.08 -12.97
CA PHE A 512 12.18 -26.64 -11.63
C PHE A 512 13.17 -25.64 -11.05
N MET A 513 12.67 -24.82 -10.14
CA MET A 513 13.45 -23.93 -9.30
C MET A 513 13.28 -24.35 -7.85
N LYS A 514 14.40 -24.60 -7.18
CA LYS A 514 14.48 -24.75 -5.73
C LYS A 514 15.52 -23.76 -5.23
N LEU A 515 15.06 -22.56 -4.89
CA LEU A 515 15.93 -21.43 -4.61
C LEU A 515 15.69 -20.93 -3.19
N GLY A 516 16.75 -20.85 -2.39
CA GLY A 516 16.69 -20.26 -1.06
C GLY A 516 16.05 -21.14 0.03
N THR A 517 15.90 -22.44 -0.24
CA THR A 517 15.45 -23.43 0.75
C THR A 517 16.52 -24.43 1.17
N ASP A 518 17.45 -24.79 0.27
CA ASP A 518 18.66 -25.57 0.61
C ASP A 518 19.83 -24.68 1.06
N GLY A 519 20.02 -23.54 0.38
CA GLY A 519 20.87 -22.41 0.81
C GLY A 519 20.01 -21.19 1.15
N LYS A 520 20.57 -20.13 1.75
CA LYS A 520 19.79 -18.92 2.12
C LYS A 520 19.85 -17.86 1.03
N ILE A 521 18.71 -17.24 0.71
CA ILE A 521 18.67 -15.99 -0.05
C ILE A 521 18.35 -14.85 0.92
N ASN A 522 19.27 -13.90 1.09
CA ASN A 522 19.11 -12.73 1.95
C ASN A 522 19.07 -11.46 1.09
N ILE A 523 18.02 -10.67 1.25
CA ILE A 523 17.79 -9.42 0.50
C ILE A 523 17.77 -8.25 1.48
N ASN A 524 18.78 -7.40 1.39
CA ASN A 524 19.11 -6.35 2.35
C ASN A 524 19.24 -4.96 1.71
N GLY A 525 18.84 -4.82 0.45
CA GLY A 525 18.68 -3.54 -0.25
C GLY A 525 17.22 -3.25 -0.62
N ASN A 526 17.00 -2.14 -1.31
CA ASN A 526 15.69 -1.66 -1.73
C ASN A 526 15.30 -2.12 -3.14
N SER A 527 14.01 -2.25 -3.41
CA SER A 527 13.45 -2.47 -4.74
C SER A 527 13.97 -3.71 -5.48
N ASN A 528 14.46 -4.70 -4.75
CA ASN A 528 14.86 -6.00 -5.29
C ASN A 528 13.65 -6.89 -5.53
N VAL A 529 13.82 -7.86 -6.42
CA VAL A 529 12.81 -8.88 -6.70
C VAL A 529 13.43 -10.26 -6.51
N GLY A 530 12.73 -11.16 -5.84
CA GLY A 530 13.12 -12.55 -5.81
C GLY A 530 13.01 -13.17 -7.20
N LEU A 531 11.78 -13.49 -7.61
CA LEU A 531 11.49 -14.04 -8.93
C LEU A 531 10.67 -13.03 -9.75
N TYR A 532 11.23 -12.58 -10.86
CA TYR A 532 10.56 -11.69 -11.80
C TYR A 532 10.26 -12.39 -13.12
N PHE A 533 9.00 -12.42 -13.52
CA PHE A 533 8.53 -12.95 -14.80
C PHE A 533 8.03 -11.78 -15.66
N SER A 534 8.82 -11.40 -16.66
CA SER A 534 8.59 -10.17 -17.40
C SER A 534 7.38 -10.28 -18.35
N ASP A 535 6.77 -9.14 -18.63
CA ASP A 535 6.04 -8.92 -19.87
C ASP A 535 6.98 -9.06 -21.09
N ARG A 536 6.42 -8.87 -22.29
CA ARG A 536 7.15 -8.91 -23.55
C ARG A 536 8.34 -7.94 -23.50
N TYR A 537 9.56 -8.46 -23.43
CA TYR A 537 10.75 -7.62 -23.47
C TYR A 537 11.13 -7.34 -24.91
N LYS A 538 11.44 -6.07 -25.22
CA LYS A 538 11.71 -5.60 -26.60
C LYS A 538 13.01 -4.80 -26.72
N ASN A 539 13.71 -4.55 -25.61
CA ASN A 539 14.92 -3.72 -25.61
C ASN A 539 16.16 -4.56 -25.97
N PHE A 540 16.15 -5.11 -27.19
CA PHE A 540 17.26 -5.86 -27.78
C PHE A 540 17.28 -5.67 -29.30
N THR A 541 18.37 -6.09 -29.94
CA THR A 541 18.51 -6.04 -31.40
C THR A 541 18.83 -7.45 -31.91
N LEU A 542 18.08 -7.90 -32.91
CA LEU A 542 18.33 -9.19 -33.58
C LEU A 542 19.58 -9.12 -34.47
N GLY A 543 20.22 -10.26 -34.68
CA GLY A 543 21.48 -10.39 -35.44
C GLY A 543 22.69 -10.63 -34.53
N ASN A 544 23.89 -10.74 -35.11
CA ASN A 544 25.13 -11.08 -34.37
C ASN A 544 24.99 -12.34 -33.47
N ASN A 545 24.36 -13.40 -33.98
CA ASN A 545 24.05 -14.64 -33.25
C ASN A 545 23.07 -14.47 -32.06
N LEU A 546 22.20 -13.46 -32.10
CA LEU A 546 21.08 -13.28 -31.19
C LEU A 546 19.74 -13.36 -31.95
N PRO A 547 19.01 -14.49 -31.86
CA PRO A 547 19.41 -15.75 -31.24
C PRO A 547 20.43 -16.51 -32.10
N TYR A 548 21.05 -17.54 -31.53
CA TYR A 548 21.96 -18.40 -32.28
C TYR A 548 21.20 -19.28 -33.28
N ASP A 549 21.79 -19.47 -34.47
CA ASP A 549 21.37 -20.44 -35.49
C ASP A 549 19.94 -20.23 -36.04
N THR A 550 19.72 -19.06 -36.65
CA THR A 550 18.47 -18.70 -37.35
C THR A 550 18.52 -19.01 -38.84
N ASP A 551 17.37 -19.33 -39.43
CA ASP A 551 17.19 -19.46 -40.88
C ASP A 551 15.81 -18.96 -41.35
N THR A 552 15.42 -19.28 -42.58
CA THR A 552 14.12 -18.86 -43.16
C THR A 552 12.90 -19.53 -42.53
N ASN A 553 13.06 -20.68 -41.85
CA ASN A 553 12.00 -21.41 -41.14
C ASN A 553 12.04 -21.17 -39.63
N PHE A 554 13.21 -20.88 -39.08
CA PHE A 554 13.45 -20.61 -37.66
C PHE A 554 14.02 -19.20 -37.51
N THR A 555 13.14 -18.21 -37.67
CA THR A 555 13.53 -16.81 -37.77
C THR A 555 13.84 -16.20 -36.40
N GLY A 556 14.65 -15.14 -36.39
CA GLY A 556 14.87 -14.32 -35.19
C GLY A 556 13.58 -13.64 -34.70
N ASP A 557 12.66 -13.31 -35.61
CA ASP A 557 11.38 -12.68 -35.27
C ASP A 557 10.42 -13.67 -34.57
N ASP A 558 10.39 -14.93 -34.99
CA ASP A 558 9.63 -15.97 -34.31
C ASP A 558 10.22 -16.29 -32.94
N TRP A 559 11.55 -16.43 -32.84
CA TRP A 559 12.19 -16.53 -31.53
C TRP A 559 11.89 -15.32 -30.65
N ALA A 560 11.88 -14.12 -31.22
CA ALA A 560 11.60 -12.90 -30.47
C ALA A 560 10.26 -13.03 -29.76
N LYS A 561 9.22 -13.69 -30.33
CA LYS A 561 7.89 -13.99 -29.72
C LYS A 561 7.94 -14.77 -28.39
N SER A 562 9.02 -15.51 -28.16
CA SER A 562 9.25 -16.25 -26.92
C SER A 562 9.93 -15.44 -25.80
N VAL A 563 10.36 -14.20 -26.10
CA VAL A 563 11.01 -13.28 -25.13
C VAL A 563 9.99 -12.65 -24.17
N ILE A 564 9.42 -13.49 -23.31
CA ILE A 564 8.43 -13.17 -22.28
C ILE A 564 8.53 -14.20 -21.15
N GLY A 565 8.29 -13.82 -19.90
CA GLY A 565 8.46 -14.68 -18.72
C GLY A 565 7.38 -15.75 -18.54
N ILE A 566 7.28 -16.72 -19.46
CA ILE A 566 6.39 -17.89 -19.33
C ILE A 566 7.17 -19.07 -18.77
N TYR A 567 6.73 -19.62 -17.64
CA TYR A 567 7.40 -20.73 -16.96
C TYR A 567 6.43 -21.88 -16.70
N GLN A 568 6.75 -23.08 -17.21
CA GLN A 568 5.92 -24.30 -17.10
C GLN A 568 6.51 -25.34 -16.13
N GLY A 569 7.43 -24.92 -15.27
CA GLY A 569 8.09 -25.77 -14.29
C GLY A 569 7.51 -25.70 -12.88
N GLU A 570 8.15 -26.41 -11.96
CA GLU A 570 7.81 -26.44 -10.54
C GLU A 570 8.64 -25.42 -9.74
N ILE A 571 8.03 -24.67 -8.83
CA ILE A 571 8.72 -23.62 -8.06
C ILE A 571 8.61 -23.88 -6.55
N GLU A 572 9.77 -24.01 -5.91
CA GLU A 572 9.99 -23.90 -4.47
C GLU A 572 10.92 -22.71 -4.22
N VAL A 573 10.48 -21.76 -3.39
CA VAL A 573 11.22 -20.51 -3.15
C VAL A 573 11.29 -20.14 -1.67
N GLY A 574 12.47 -19.73 -1.19
CA GLY A 574 12.70 -19.23 0.15
C GLY A 574 13.56 -17.97 0.15
N MET A 575 13.22 -16.97 0.97
CA MET A 575 13.93 -15.67 1.02
C MET A 575 13.78 -15.04 2.40
N ASN A 576 14.84 -14.37 2.87
CA ASN A 576 14.79 -13.48 4.03
C ASN A 576 15.01 -12.05 3.54
N ILE A 577 14.06 -11.17 3.78
CA ILE A 577 14.06 -9.80 3.27
C ILE A 577 14.11 -8.85 4.45
N GLY A 578 15.13 -8.00 4.55
CA GLY A 578 15.21 -6.96 5.58
C GLY A 578 15.62 -7.46 6.96
N GLU A 579 16.48 -8.48 7.02
CA GLU A 579 17.02 -8.99 8.29
C GLU A 579 18.02 -8.01 8.90
N THR A 580 18.93 -7.45 8.10
CA THR A 580 20.07 -6.69 8.63
C THR A 580 20.04 -5.19 8.31
N SER A 581 19.33 -4.76 7.27
CA SER A 581 19.29 -3.37 6.83
C SER A 581 17.96 -3.02 6.17
N LEU A 582 17.70 -1.72 6.00
CA LEU A 582 16.49 -1.20 5.38
C LEU A 582 16.26 -1.86 4.00
N SER A 583 15.11 -2.51 3.88
CA SER A 583 14.70 -3.25 2.69
C SER A 583 13.32 -2.77 2.27
N LYS A 584 13.28 -1.64 1.56
CA LYS A 584 12.05 -0.97 1.12
C LYS A 584 11.59 -1.43 -0.26
N ASN A 585 10.29 -1.62 -0.45
CA ASN A 585 9.64 -1.91 -1.74
C ASN A 585 10.19 -3.17 -2.44
N ASN A 586 10.61 -4.20 -1.70
CA ASN A 586 11.04 -5.46 -2.30
C ASN A 586 9.84 -6.33 -2.67
N VAL A 587 10.00 -7.21 -3.65
CA VAL A 587 8.97 -8.22 -3.98
C VAL A 587 9.54 -9.62 -3.96
N GLY A 588 8.87 -10.55 -3.30
CA GLY A 588 9.24 -11.97 -3.33
C GLY A 588 9.09 -12.56 -4.73
N VAL A 589 7.86 -12.64 -5.24
CA VAL A 589 7.56 -13.09 -6.60
C VAL A 589 6.67 -12.08 -7.31
N TYR A 590 7.08 -11.64 -8.50
CA TYR A 590 6.32 -10.73 -9.32
C TYR A 590 6.24 -11.21 -10.76
N SER A 591 5.02 -11.39 -11.26
CA SER A 591 4.78 -11.68 -12.66
C SER A 591 3.94 -10.61 -13.35
N LYS A 592 4.39 -10.24 -14.55
CA LYS A 592 3.72 -9.38 -15.52
C LYS A 592 3.57 -10.07 -16.88
N SER A 593 3.83 -11.37 -16.96
CA SER A 593 3.90 -12.10 -18.23
C SER A 593 2.55 -12.31 -18.90
N GLY A 594 1.43 -12.10 -18.18
CA GLY A 594 0.11 -12.45 -18.67
C GLY A 594 -0.13 -13.96 -18.72
N GLN A 595 0.77 -14.77 -18.13
CA GLN A 595 0.71 -16.23 -18.14
C GLN A 595 -0.62 -16.72 -17.53
N ARG A 596 -1.35 -17.50 -18.34
CA ARG A 596 -2.58 -18.19 -17.97
C ARG A 596 -3.00 -19.13 -19.10
N GLU A 597 -3.98 -19.98 -18.81
CA GLU A 597 -4.66 -20.83 -19.79
C GLU A 597 -5.21 -20.02 -20.99
N GLY A 598 -5.12 -20.60 -22.19
CA GLY A 598 -5.57 -20.00 -23.45
C GLY A 598 -4.46 -19.47 -24.36
N ILE A 599 -3.23 -19.35 -23.87
CA ILE A 599 -2.05 -19.05 -24.68
C ILE A 599 -1.62 -20.31 -25.44
N ILE A 600 -1.41 -20.19 -26.75
CA ILE A 600 -1.00 -21.31 -27.61
C ILE A 600 0.45 -21.08 -28.06
N PRO A 601 1.42 -21.95 -27.69
CA PRO A 601 2.83 -21.74 -28.00
C PRO A 601 3.14 -21.45 -29.48
N GLU A 602 2.54 -22.19 -30.40
CA GLU A 602 2.72 -22.02 -31.85
C GLU A 602 2.24 -20.64 -32.35
N ASN A 603 1.11 -20.16 -31.83
CA ASN A 603 0.48 -18.93 -32.33
C ASN A 603 0.99 -17.67 -31.61
N ASP A 604 1.26 -17.79 -30.31
CA ASP A 604 1.51 -16.64 -29.43
C ASP A 604 2.97 -16.51 -29.00
N LEU A 605 3.75 -17.60 -29.02
CA LEU A 605 5.15 -17.61 -28.57
C LEU A 605 6.16 -17.84 -29.71
N GLY A 606 5.68 -18.05 -30.94
CA GLY A 606 6.53 -18.27 -32.12
C GLY A 606 7.09 -19.68 -32.24
N ALA A 607 6.51 -20.67 -31.53
CA ALA A 607 6.94 -22.05 -31.62
C ALA A 607 6.68 -22.62 -33.05
N PRO A 608 7.51 -23.57 -33.52
CA PRO A 608 7.45 -24.03 -34.90
C PRO A 608 6.16 -24.80 -35.20
N ASN A 609 5.47 -24.41 -36.27
CA ASN A 609 4.31 -25.12 -36.80
C ASN A 609 4.69 -26.47 -37.43
N ALA A 610 3.69 -27.24 -37.87
CA ALA A 610 3.92 -28.57 -38.46
C ALA A 610 4.92 -28.55 -39.64
N THR A 611 4.84 -27.55 -40.52
CA THR A 611 5.74 -27.41 -41.67
C THR A 611 7.17 -27.09 -41.23
N ALA A 612 7.35 -26.13 -40.33
CA ALA A 612 8.66 -25.77 -39.79
C ALA A 612 9.32 -26.96 -39.08
N ARG A 613 8.57 -27.76 -38.32
CA ARG A 613 9.06 -28.98 -37.67
C ARG A 613 9.51 -30.04 -38.68
N SER A 614 8.76 -30.22 -39.78
CA SER A 614 9.15 -31.12 -40.88
C SER A 614 10.46 -30.67 -41.55
N ASN A 615 10.59 -29.37 -41.82
CA ASN A 615 11.82 -28.80 -42.39
C ASN A 615 13.00 -28.93 -41.42
N GLY A 616 12.76 -28.70 -40.12
CA GLY A 616 13.75 -28.89 -39.07
C GLY A 616 14.24 -30.33 -38.96
N ALA A 617 13.35 -31.33 -39.11
CA ALA A 617 13.73 -32.74 -39.12
C ALA A 617 14.65 -33.09 -40.30
N ALA A 618 14.34 -32.59 -41.51
CA ALA A 618 15.18 -32.79 -42.70
C ALA A 618 16.55 -32.13 -42.54
N ARG A 619 16.58 -30.91 -42.00
CA ARG A 619 17.81 -30.18 -41.69
C ARG A 619 18.66 -30.91 -40.66
N ALA A 620 18.09 -31.27 -39.51
CA ALA A 620 18.83 -31.95 -38.43
C ALA A 620 19.32 -33.34 -38.85
N THR A 621 18.59 -34.05 -39.72
CA THR A 621 19.06 -35.30 -40.35
C THR A 621 20.30 -35.05 -41.18
N THR A 622 20.30 -34.01 -42.02
CA THR A 622 21.44 -33.63 -42.86
C THR A 622 22.64 -33.20 -42.01
N ASP A 623 22.43 -32.32 -41.03
CA ASP A 623 23.47 -31.83 -40.13
C ASP A 623 24.09 -32.96 -39.30
N GLY A 624 23.26 -33.91 -38.86
CA GLY A 624 23.69 -35.05 -38.06
C GLY A 624 24.38 -36.14 -38.88
N ALA A 625 23.99 -36.36 -40.14
CA ALA A 625 24.59 -37.39 -41.00
C ALA A 625 26.10 -37.16 -41.24
N ALA A 626 26.56 -35.91 -41.19
CA ALA A 626 27.98 -35.57 -41.27
C ALA A 626 28.78 -36.01 -40.03
N ARG A 627 28.13 -36.22 -38.88
CA ARG A 627 28.74 -36.60 -37.59
C ARG A 627 28.47 -38.05 -37.22
N LEU A 628 27.33 -38.60 -37.63
CA LEU A 628 26.91 -39.97 -37.38
C LEU A 628 26.21 -40.52 -38.62
N THR A 629 26.88 -41.44 -39.32
CA THR A 629 26.36 -42.08 -40.53
C THR A 629 25.04 -42.80 -40.23
N GLY A 630 24.03 -42.56 -41.07
CA GLY A 630 22.69 -43.15 -40.92
C GLY A 630 21.79 -42.49 -39.87
N HIS A 631 22.23 -41.37 -39.27
CA HIS A 631 21.40 -40.58 -38.36
C HIS A 631 20.13 -40.06 -39.04
N VAL A 632 19.00 -40.15 -38.36
CA VAL A 632 17.70 -39.60 -38.79
C VAL A 632 17.05 -38.89 -37.61
N SER A 633 16.78 -37.60 -37.77
CA SER A 633 16.09 -36.76 -36.79
C SER A 633 14.58 -36.74 -37.05
N LYS A 634 13.80 -36.65 -35.96
CA LYS A 634 12.35 -36.43 -35.95
C LYS A 634 11.99 -34.95 -35.80
N GLY A 635 12.97 -34.06 -35.70
CA GLY A 635 12.79 -32.60 -35.60
C GLY A 635 12.36 -32.12 -34.22
N GLN A 636 11.98 -30.84 -34.16
CA GLN A 636 11.54 -30.16 -32.94
C GLN A 636 10.21 -30.74 -32.40
N PRO A 637 9.97 -30.70 -31.08
CA PRO A 637 8.73 -31.19 -30.49
C PRO A 637 7.52 -30.33 -30.86
N ASN A 638 6.32 -30.92 -30.75
CA ASN A 638 5.08 -30.15 -30.76
C ASN A 638 4.89 -29.44 -29.42
N TYR A 639 5.26 -28.16 -29.35
CA TYR A 639 5.13 -27.36 -28.14
C TYR A 639 3.68 -27.19 -27.65
N ASN A 640 2.67 -27.32 -28.51
CA ASN A 640 1.26 -27.24 -28.10
C ASN A 640 0.81 -28.43 -27.23
N LEU A 641 1.63 -29.49 -27.12
CA LEU A 641 1.37 -30.59 -26.17
C LEU A 641 1.61 -30.18 -24.71
N ASP A 642 2.41 -29.14 -24.48
CA ASP A 642 2.59 -28.52 -23.17
C ASP A 642 1.67 -27.30 -23.07
N LYS A 643 0.40 -27.55 -22.75
CA LYS A 643 -0.60 -26.47 -22.69
C LYS A 643 -0.23 -25.47 -21.59
N ILE A 644 -0.23 -24.19 -21.95
CA ILE A 644 0.10 -23.12 -21.00
C ILE A 644 -0.89 -23.12 -19.84
N HIS A 645 -0.38 -23.34 -18.64
CA HIS A 645 -1.13 -23.19 -17.38
C HIS A 645 -0.75 -21.90 -16.64
N ASN A 646 -1.51 -21.58 -15.58
CA ASN A 646 -1.21 -20.47 -14.66
C ASN A 646 0.22 -20.56 -14.09
N LEU A 647 0.77 -19.45 -13.59
CA LEU A 647 2.05 -19.52 -12.88
C LEU A 647 1.86 -20.23 -11.53
N GLU A 648 2.44 -21.43 -11.36
CA GLU A 648 2.25 -22.24 -10.17
C GLU A 648 3.47 -22.20 -9.24
N ILE A 649 3.26 -21.82 -7.99
CA ILE A 649 4.26 -21.80 -6.91
C ILE A 649 3.86 -22.85 -5.89
N GLY A 650 4.53 -24.00 -5.91
CA GLY A 650 4.14 -25.15 -5.10
C GLY A 650 4.45 -24.99 -3.61
N ALA A 651 5.61 -24.42 -3.28
CA ALA A 651 6.03 -24.22 -1.89
C ALA A 651 6.79 -22.90 -1.72
N THR A 652 6.65 -22.27 -0.55
CA THR A 652 7.20 -20.92 -0.31
C THR A 652 7.55 -20.65 1.15
N LYS A 653 8.71 -20.03 1.37
CA LYS A 653 9.24 -19.55 2.66
C LYS A 653 9.86 -18.16 2.50
N ILE A 654 9.04 -17.18 2.14
CA ILE A 654 9.47 -15.78 2.00
C ILE A 654 9.15 -15.05 3.30
N TYR A 655 10.17 -14.57 4.00
CA TYR A 655 10.04 -13.92 5.29
C TYR A 655 10.52 -12.46 5.23
N PHE A 656 9.80 -11.60 5.94
CA PHE A 656 10.12 -10.19 6.14
C PHE A 656 10.68 -10.00 7.56
N GLY A 657 11.96 -9.63 7.64
CA GLY A 657 12.60 -9.18 8.86
C GLY A 657 12.16 -7.78 9.27
N LYS A 658 12.55 -7.35 10.47
CA LYS A 658 12.11 -6.07 11.07
C LYS A 658 12.44 -4.81 10.25
N ASN A 659 13.44 -4.88 9.37
CA ASN A 659 13.84 -3.77 8.51
C ASN A 659 13.16 -3.79 7.13
N ALA A 660 12.33 -4.79 6.84
CA ALA A 660 11.49 -4.78 5.65
C ALA A 660 10.39 -3.74 5.79
N VAL A 661 10.29 -2.88 4.79
CA VAL A 661 9.30 -1.80 4.71
C VAL A 661 8.62 -1.88 3.37
N ASP A 662 7.29 -1.75 3.33
CA ASP A 662 6.54 -1.64 2.07
C ASP A 662 6.79 -2.79 1.07
N SER A 663 7.17 -3.97 1.56
CA SER A 663 7.53 -5.12 0.72
C SER A 663 6.33 -6.02 0.46
N ILE A 664 6.28 -6.64 -0.72
CA ILE A 664 5.19 -7.51 -1.17
C ILE A 664 5.69 -8.95 -1.33
N MET A 665 4.95 -9.94 -0.85
CA MET A 665 5.35 -11.34 -1.02
C MET A 665 5.03 -11.85 -2.42
N PHE A 666 3.79 -11.67 -2.88
CA PHE A 666 3.33 -12.04 -4.21
C PHE A 666 2.66 -10.86 -4.93
N ALA A 667 3.10 -10.60 -6.16
CA ALA A 667 2.51 -9.61 -7.04
C ALA A 667 2.15 -10.21 -8.41
N ALA A 668 0.96 -9.89 -8.91
CA ALA A 668 0.52 -10.27 -10.24
C ALA A 668 -0.04 -9.05 -10.97
N ALA A 669 0.40 -8.84 -12.21
CA ALA A 669 -0.12 -7.79 -13.06
C ALA A 669 -0.30 -8.23 -14.52
N ARG A 670 -0.94 -7.35 -15.31
CA ARG A 670 -1.14 -7.52 -16.77
C ARG A 670 -1.84 -8.83 -17.15
N GLY A 671 -2.80 -9.26 -16.34
CA GLY A 671 -3.63 -10.43 -16.62
C GLY A 671 -3.04 -11.76 -16.22
N THR A 672 -1.87 -11.79 -15.58
CA THR A 672 -1.27 -13.01 -15.03
C THR A 672 -2.22 -13.69 -14.03
N VAL A 673 -2.30 -15.02 -14.08
CA VAL A 673 -2.91 -15.83 -13.02
C VAL A 673 -1.80 -16.60 -12.28
N MET A 674 -1.76 -16.48 -10.96
CA MET A 674 -0.77 -17.10 -10.08
C MET A 674 -1.45 -17.98 -9.03
N ASP A 675 -1.08 -19.26 -8.98
CA ASP A 675 -1.56 -20.24 -8.03
C ASP A 675 -0.46 -20.55 -6.99
N VAL A 676 -0.73 -20.30 -5.71
CA VAL A 676 0.26 -20.37 -4.63
C VAL A 676 -0.11 -21.44 -3.60
N ALA A 677 0.84 -22.31 -3.31
CA ALA A 677 0.78 -23.38 -2.31
C ALA A 677 -0.35 -24.40 -2.55
N ARG A 678 -0.68 -24.64 -3.82
CA ARG A 678 -1.66 -25.65 -4.22
C ARG A 678 -1.07 -27.06 -4.03
N PRO A 679 -1.84 -28.06 -3.54
CA PRO A 679 -1.32 -29.41 -3.28
C PRO A 679 -0.97 -30.21 -4.54
N ASP A 680 -1.55 -29.87 -5.68
CA ASP A 680 -1.31 -30.46 -6.98
C ASP A 680 -0.86 -29.38 -7.98
N LYS A 681 -0.40 -29.79 -9.17
CA LYS A 681 0.01 -28.93 -10.28
C LYS A 681 -0.78 -29.25 -11.55
N ALA A 682 -0.73 -28.39 -12.56
CA ALA A 682 -1.35 -28.69 -13.85
C ALA A 682 -0.61 -29.83 -14.56
N ASP A 683 -1.38 -30.72 -15.20
CA ASP A 683 -0.85 -31.67 -16.18
C ASP A 683 -0.86 -31.07 -17.60
N LYS A 684 -0.30 -31.81 -18.57
CA LYS A 684 -0.20 -31.36 -19.97
C LYS A 684 -1.55 -31.07 -20.66
N ASN A 685 -2.65 -31.57 -20.12
CA ASN A 685 -4.01 -31.40 -20.63
C ASN A 685 -4.80 -30.35 -19.84
N LEU A 686 -4.18 -29.65 -18.89
CA LEU A 686 -4.81 -28.74 -17.91
C LEU A 686 -5.68 -29.48 -16.87
N GLY A 687 -5.49 -30.80 -16.72
CA GLY A 687 -5.93 -31.55 -15.54
C GLY A 687 -5.00 -31.30 -14.34
N ARG A 688 -5.12 -32.11 -13.28
CA ARG A 688 -4.29 -32.00 -12.07
C ARG A 688 -3.47 -33.26 -11.84
N GLU A 689 -2.20 -33.08 -11.51
CA GLU A 689 -1.27 -34.15 -11.13
C GLU A 689 -0.39 -33.74 -9.93
N SER A 690 0.27 -34.69 -9.28
CA SER A 690 1.22 -34.41 -8.20
C SER A 690 2.48 -33.71 -8.71
N TYR A 691 3.10 -32.90 -7.85
CA TYR A 691 4.45 -32.37 -8.08
C TYR A 691 5.49 -33.49 -8.10
N LYS A 692 6.40 -33.44 -9.06
CA LYS A 692 7.41 -34.48 -9.32
C LYS A 692 8.75 -34.17 -8.65
N GLU A 693 9.15 -32.91 -8.61
CA GLU A 693 10.47 -32.47 -8.12
C GLU A 693 10.40 -31.84 -6.73
N ILE A 694 9.28 -31.18 -6.38
CA ILE A 694 9.13 -30.44 -5.11
C ILE A 694 8.04 -31.01 -4.18
N GLY A 695 7.55 -32.23 -4.45
CA GLY A 695 6.41 -32.82 -3.72
C GLY A 695 6.58 -32.86 -2.19
N THR A 696 7.81 -33.10 -1.70
CA THR A 696 8.10 -33.07 -0.25
C THR A 696 7.88 -31.68 0.36
N ALA A 697 8.32 -30.62 -0.31
CA ALA A 697 8.14 -29.24 0.17
C ALA A 697 6.66 -28.82 0.12
N VAL A 698 5.95 -29.21 -0.94
CA VAL A 698 4.50 -28.98 -1.08
C VAL A 698 3.71 -29.67 0.03
N ALA A 699 4.05 -30.92 0.35
CA ALA A 699 3.43 -31.67 1.44
C ALA A 699 3.72 -31.04 2.82
N ALA A 700 4.91 -30.48 3.01
CA ALA A 700 5.30 -29.78 4.23
C ALA A 700 4.68 -28.38 4.38
N GLN A 701 4.16 -27.78 3.30
CA GLN A 701 3.55 -26.44 3.35
C GLN A 701 2.18 -26.48 4.04
N THR A 702 2.15 -26.00 5.28
CA THR A 702 0.92 -25.91 6.09
C THR A 702 0.24 -24.55 5.97
N GLU A 703 1.00 -23.47 5.84
CA GLU A 703 0.53 -22.07 5.82
C GLU A 703 1.44 -21.19 4.95
N ILE A 704 0.94 -20.03 4.50
CA ILE A 704 1.70 -18.96 3.86
C ILE A 704 1.89 -17.86 4.92
N ARG A 705 3.12 -17.56 5.32
CA ARG A 705 3.40 -16.64 6.42
C ARG A 705 4.55 -15.69 6.15
N ASP A 706 4.48 -14.48 6.71
CA ASP A 706 5.48 -13.41 6.51
C ASP A 706 6.68 -13.44 7.45
N ALA A 707 6.67 -14.25 8.50
CA ALA A 707 7.80 -14.47 9.39
C ALA A 707 7.90 -15.97 9.70
N ALA A 708 9.06 -16.50 10.10
CA ALA A 708 9.19 -17.95 10.35
C ALA A 708 8.37 -18.43 11.59
N THR A 709 8.21 -17.55 12.57
CA THR A 709 7.41 -17.75 13.79
C THR A 709 6.69 -16.44 14.11
N ASP A 710 5.82 -16.44 15.12
CA ASP A 710 5.11 -15.23 15.52
C ASP A 710 6.12 -14.26 16.15
N VAL A 711 6.19 -13.04 15.61
CA VAL A 711 7.16 -12.02 16.01
C VAL A 711 6.46 -10.85 16.67
N THR A 712 7.10 -10.23 17.66
CA THR A 712 6.54 -9.07 18.37
C THR A 712 6.40 -7.86 17.45
N SER A 713 5.17 -7.37 17.34
CA SER A 713 4.79 -6.18 16.56
C SER A 713 4.64 -5.00 17.52
N SER A 714 5.58 -4.05 17.52
CA SER A 714 5.56 -2.89 18.43
C SER A 714 5.75 -1.60 17.65
N TYR A 715 5.17 -0.50 18.14
CA TYR A 715 5.44 0.84 17.62
C TYR A 715 6.86 1.32 17.99
N ASP A 716 7.36 0.90 19.16
CA ASP A 716 8.74 1.08 19.60
C ASP A 716 9.68 0.22 18.76
N ASP A 717 10.60 0.88 18.03
CA ASP A 717 11.57 0.22 17.18
C ASP A 717 12.54 -0.70 17.95
N THR A 718 12.73 -0.43 19.24
CA THR A 718 13.62 -1.22 20.11
C THR A 718 13.02 -2.57 20.45
N ALA A 719 11.70 -2.60 20.72
CA ALA A 719 10.96 -3.82 21.04
C ALA A 719 10.46 -4.58 19.81
N ASN A 720 10.33 -3.91 18.67
CA ASN A 720 9.75 -4.46 17.46
C ASN A 720 10.66 -5.49 16.76
N GLN A 721 10.04 -6.59 16.32
CA GLN A 721 10.63 -7.62 15.47
C GLN A 721 9.88 -7.81 14.14
N ALA A 722 8.70 -7.19 13.98
CA ALA A 722 7.87 -7.33 12.78
C ALA A 722 8.26 -6.34 11.67
N ALA A 723 8.02 -6.72 10.42
CA ALA A 723 8.14 -5.83 9.28
C ALA A 723 7.06 -4.73 9.28
N THR A 724 7.28 -3.63 8.56
CA THR A 724 6.37 -2.47 8.57
C THR A 724 5.70 -2.29 7.22
N GLY A 725 4.37 -2.20 7.19
CA GLY A 725 3.63 -1.91 5.96
C GLY A 725 3.79 -2.98 4.88
N THR A 726 3.93 -4.25 5.22
CA THR A 726 4.10 -5.32 4.22
C THR A 726 2.77 -5.77 3.60
N VAL A 727 2.85 -6.47 2.47
CA VAL A 727 1.70 -7.08 1.79
C VAL A 727 1.96 -8.54 1.46
N ILE A 728 1.00 -9.44 1.69
CA ILE A 728 1.15 -10.85 1.28
C ILE A 728 0.81 -11.02 -0.20
N ALA A 729 -0.37 -10.58 -0.63
CA ALA A 729 -0.79 -10.71 -2.03
C ALA A 729 -1.32 -9.39 -2.60
N TYR A 730 -0.75 -8.97 -3.74
CA TYR A 730 -1.14 -7.78 -4.48
C TYR A 730 -1.43 -8.11 -5.94
N SER A 731 -2.68 -7.98 -6.36
CA SER A 731 -3.10 -8.23 -7.75
C SER A 731 -3.62 -6.95 -8.39
N THR A 732 -3.16 -6.66 -9.62
CA THR A 732 -3.55 -5.44 -10.34
C THR A 732 -3.67 -5.59 -11.86
N GLY A 733 -4.56 -4.83 -12.49
CA GLY A 733 -4.67 -4.75 -13.94
C GLY A 733 -5.36 -5.94 -14.60
N VAL A 734 -5.37 -5.89 -15.94
CA VAL A 734 -6.01 -6.86 -16.82
C VAL A 734 -5.04 -7.32 -17.90
N TRP A 735 -5.37 -8.44 -18.53
CA TRP A 735 -4.68 -8.97 -19.69
C TRP A 735 -4.87 -8.01 -20.85
N ASN A 736 -3.75 -7.47 -21.33
CA ASN A 736 -3.68 -6.47 -22.39
C ASN A 736 -2.51 -6.77 -23.35
N HIS A 737 -2.41 -8.04 -23.76
CA HIS A 737 -1.31 -8.56 -24.57
C HIS A 737 -1.74 -8.85 -26.02
N SER A 738 -2.91 -8.37 -26.47
CA SER A 738 -3.45 -8.69 -27.81
C SER A 738 -2.50 -8.35 -28.97
N THR A 739 -1.67 -7.32 -28.84
CA THR A 739 -0.67 -6.97 -29.87
C THR A 739 0.49 -7.95 -29.93
N ASP A 740 0.82 -8.58 -28.80
CA ASP A 740 1.96 -9.48 -28.67
C ASP A 740 1.56 -10.96 -28.81
N MET A 741 0.32 -11.30 -28.45
CA MET A 741 -0.27 -12.64 -28.44
C MET A 741 -1.68 -12.59 -29.05
N PRO A 742 -1.80 -12.47 -30.39
CA PRO A 742 -3.08 -12.18 -31.04
C PRO A 742 -4.10 -13.31 -30.93
N SER A 743 -3.66 -14.58 -30.90
CA SER A 743 -4.57 -15.73 -30.76
C SER A 743 -5.20 -15.74 -29.37
N ALA A 744 -4.38 -15.53 -28.33
CA ALA A 744 -4.86 -15.40 -26.97
C ALA A 744 -5.76 -14.16 -26.77
N GLY A 745 -5.45 -13.05 -27.45
CA GLY A 745 -6.18 -11.79 -27.37
C GLY A 745 -7.67 -11.89 -27.69
N ALA A 746 -8.05 -12.77 -28.62
CA ALA A 746 -9.45 -13.03 -28.97
C ALA A 746 -10.30 -13.53 -27.79
N THR A 747 -9.69 -14.10 -26.75
CA THR A 747 -10.40 -14.71 -25.61
C THR A 747 -10.02 -14.12 -24.25
N LEU A 748 -8.81 -13.57 -24.13
CA LEU A 748 -8.25 -13.13 -22.85
C LEU A 748 -8.27 -11.62 -22.64
N GLU A 749 -8.45 -10.80 -23.68
CA GLU A 749 -8.40 -9.34 -23.55
C GLU A 749 -9.37 -8.82 -22.47
N GLY A 750 -8.83 -7.99 -21.57
CA GLY A 750 -9.57 -7.42 -20.44
C GLY A 750 -9.79 -8.35 -19.24
N LYS A 751 -9.35 -9.62 -19.28
CA LYS A 751 -9.44 -10.53 -18.12
C LYS A 751 -8.49 -10.09 -17.00
N SER A 752 -8.97 -10.04 -15.76
CA SER A 752 -8.19 -9.63 -14.59
C SER A 752 -6.93 -10.46 -14.35
N SER A 753 -5.91 -9.82 -13.77
CA SER A 753 -4.86 -10.52 -13.03
C SER A 753 -5.45 -11.20 -11.79
N ILE A 754 -4.96 -12.37 -11.42
CA ILE A 754 -5.50 -13.17 -10.32
C ILE A 754 -4.36 -13.79 -9.50
N ILE A 755 -4.45 -13.71 -8.17
CA ILE A 755 -3.64 -14.52 -7.24
C ILE A 755 -4.57 -15.43 -6.44
N ASN A 756 -4.30 -16.74 -6.45
CA ASN A 756 -5.03 -17.74 -5.68
C ASN A 756 -4.12 -18.33 -4.59
N LEU A 757 -4.54 -18.22 -3.33
CA LEU A 757 -3.81 -18.74 -2.16
C LEU A 757 -4.54 -19.99 -1.62
N TYR A 758 -3.89 -21.14 -1.69
CA TYR A 758 -4.51 -22.44 -1.37
C TYR A 758 -4.28 -22.93 0.07
N LYS A 759 -3.50 -22.19 0.86
CA LYS A 759 -3.20 -22.49 2.28
C LYS A 759 -3.61 -21.32 3.18
N PRO A 760 -3.80 -21.56 4.50
CA PRO A 760 -3.99 -20.49 5.46
C PRO A 760 -2.91 -19.42 5.35
N VAL A 761 -3.30 -18.16 5.53
CA VAL A 761 -2.39 -17.00 5.46
C VAL A 761 -2.21 -16.42 6.86
N VAL A 762 -0.97 -16.13 7.25
CA VAL A 762 -0.62 -15.50 8.54
C VAL A 762 0.29 -14.30 8.30
N MET A 763 -0.08 -13.13 8.83
CA MET A 763 0.68 -11.89 8.71
C MET A 763 0.96 -11.29 10.08
N THR A 764 2.20 -10.94 10.38
CA THR A 764 2.67 -10.36 11.64
C THR A 764 3.04 -8.88 11.53
N GLY A 765 3.15 -8.35 10.30
CA GLY A 765 3.56 -6.97 10.03
C GLY A 765 2.80 -5.90 10.84
N ARG A 766 3.53 -4.84 11.23
CA ARG A 766 3.01 -3.72 12.03
C ARG A 766 2.58 -2.53 11.17
N ALA A 767 1.79 -1.65 11.77
CA ALA A 767 1.51 -0.33 11.22
C ALA A 767 2.39 0.77 11.86
N LYS A 768 2.84 1.76 11.08
CA LYS A 768 3.61 2.90 11.60
C LYS A 768 3.26 4.20 10.87
N LEU A 769 3.27 5.32 11.58
CA LEU A 769 3.04 6.63 10.95
C LEU A 769 4.19 6.95 9.99
N ASP A 770 3.86 7.41 8.80
CA ASP A 770 4.81 7.95 7.84
C ASP A 770 5.08 9.45 8.10
N SER A 771 5.91 10.06 7.26
CA SER A 771 6.28 11.48 7.35
C SER A 771 5.10 12.45 7.16
N SER A 772 3.96 11.96 6.67
CA SER A 772 2.73 12.74 6.44
C SER A 772 1.69 12.49 7.53
N ASN A 773 2.08 11.86 8.66
CA ASN A 773 1.19 11.41 9.72
C ASN A 773 0.10 10.43 9.25
N LYS A 774 0.32 9.73 8.14
CA LYS A 774 -0.58 8.67 7.69
C LYS A 774 -0.09 7.33 8.19
N LEU A 775 -1.01 6.50 8.67
CA LEU A 775 -0.66 5.18 9.18
C LEU A 775 -0.35 4.22 8.01
N ASN A 776 0.92 3.85 7.85
CA ASN A 776 1.37 2.82 6.92
C ASN A 776 1.02 1.44 7.48
N ARG A 777 -0.15 0.93 7.10
CA ARG A 777 -0.68 -0.36 7.54
C ARG A 777 -0.11 -1.51 6.72
N SER A 778 0.16 -2.64 7.38
CA SER A 778 0.34 -3.93 6.71
C SER A 778 -1.01 -4.48 6.26
N VAL A 779 -1.04 -5.11 5.09
CA VAL A 779 -2.27 -5.60 4.46
C VAL A 779 -2.08 -7.02 3.95
N ALA A 780 -2.92 -7.97 4.37
CA ALA A 780 -2.71 -9.34 3.90
C ALA A 780 -3.06 -9.48 2.41
N LEU A 781 -4.26 -9.05 2.00
CA LEU A 781 -4.77 -9.25 0.63
C LEU A 781 -5.18 -7.93 -0.02
N ILE A 782 -4.69 -7.65 -1.23
CA ILE A 782 -5.05 -6.47 -2.00
C ILE A 782 -5.47 -6.82 -3.44
N GLY A 783 -6.71 -6.46 -3.79
CA GLY A 783 -7.17 -6.36 -5.17
C GLY A 783 -7.30 -4.89 -5.59
N ASP A 784 -6.55 -4.48 -6.61
CA ASP A 784 -6.53 -3.09 -7.06
C ASP A 784 -6.67 -3.03 -8.58
N SER A 785 -7.25 -1.95 -9.12
CA SER A 785 -7.28 -1.68 -10.57
C SER A 785 -7.69 -2.89 -11.42
N LYS A 786 -8.85 -3.51 -11.10
CA LYS A 786 -9.40 -4.75 -11.68
C LYS A 786 -8.72 -6.06 -11.30
N GLY A 787 -7.64 -6.04 -10.51
CA GLY A 787 -6.98 -7.25 -10.02
C GLY A 787 -7.80 -8.00 -8.98
N ILE A 788 -7.63 -9.32 -8.93
CA ILE A 788 -8.37 -10.23 -8.05
C ILE A 788 -7.42 -11.00 -7.14
N VAL A 789 -7.77 -11.13 -5.85
CA VAL A 789 -7.10 -12.04 -4.91
C VAL A 789 -8.12 -12.98 -4.30
N ASN A 790 -7.84 -14.29 -4.35
CA ASN A 790 -8.65 -15.34 -3.76
C ASN A 790 -7.86 -16.05 -2.66
N ALA A 791 -8.41 -16.08 -1.44
CA ALA A 791 -7.90 -16.91 -0.35
C ALA A 791 -8.87 -18.06 -0.09
N GLU A 792 -8.43 -19.30 -0.37
CA GLU A 792 -9.25 -20.50 -0.25
C GLU A 792 -9.42 -20.97 1.20
N LYS A 793 -8.58 -20.46 2.11
CA LYS A 793 -8.50 -20.85 3.52
C LYS A 793 -8.46 -19.61 4.43
N LYS A 794 -8.35 -19.85 5.74
CA LYS A 794 -8.33 -18.82 6.79
C LYS A 794 -7.21 -17.79 6.59
N VAL A 795 -7.50 -16.53 6.85
CA VAL A 795 -6.52 -15.42 6.80
C VAL A 795 -6.43 -14.78 8.19
N THR A 796 -5.23 -14.70 8.75
CA THR A 796 -4.98 -14.18 10.10
C THR A 796 -3.96 -13.04 10.04
N ALA A 797 -4.34 -11.87 10.54
CA ALA A 797 -3.44 -10.77 10.81
C ALA A 797 -3.19 -10.67 12.32
N LEU A 798 -1.95 -10.92 12.74
CA LEU A 798 -1.54 -10.91 14.14
C LEU A 798 -0.99 -9.54 14.58
N GLY A 799 -0.47 -8.72 13.66
CA GLY A 799 -0.02 -7.36 13.97
C GLY A 799 -1.19 -6.43 14.33
N TYR A 800 -0.87 -5.22 14.81
CA TYR A 800 -1.87 -4.20 15.13
C TYR A 800 -2.15 -3.25 13.97
N SER A 801 -3.35 -2.65 13.99
CA SER A 801 -3.80 -1.74 12.93
C SER A 801 -3.67 -2.33 11.51
N SER A 802 -3.75 -3.65 11.40
CA SER A 802 -3.61 -4.39 10.15
C SER A 802 -4.90 -4.32 9.32
N ILE A 803 -4.79 -4.58 8.02
CA ILE A 803 -5.95 -4.84 7.17
C ILE A 803 -5.89 -6.26 6.65
N VAL A 804 -6.95 -7.05 6.83
CA VAL A 804 -6.97 -8.42 6.31
C VAL A 804 -7.21 -8.42 4.80
N ALA A 805 -8.29 -7.77 4.35
CA ALA A 805 -8.68 -7.73 2.95
C ALA A 805 -9.00 -6.30 2.49
N LEU A 806 -8.41 -5.90 1.37
CA LEU A 806 -8.55 -4.57 0.81
C LEU A 806 -8.81 -4.64 -0.70
N ALA A 807 -9.89 -4.02 -1.16
CA ALA A 807 -10.21 -3.93 -2.58
C ALA A 807 -10.52 -2.48 -2.98
N GLN A 808 -10.03 -2.02 -4.14
CA GLN A 808 -10.36 -0.69 -4.67
C GLN A 808 -10.19 -0.64 -6.21
N ASN A 809 -10.66 0.42 -6.85
CA ASN A 809 -10.48 0.68 -8.28
C ASN A 809 -10.96 -0.49 -9.18
N ASN A 810 -12.12 -1.08 -8.89
CA ASN A 810 -12.65 -2.29 -9.54
C ASN A 810 -11.90 -3.58 -9.19
N GLY A 811 -10.95 -3.54 -8.25
CA GLY A 811 -10.33 -4.72 -7.69
C GLY A 811 -11.29 -5.53 -6.81
N VAL A 812 -10.98 -6.81 -6.65
CA VAL A 812 -11.81 -7.75 -5.88
C VAL A 812 -10.95 -8.59 -4.95
N VAL A 813 -11.39 -8.78 -3.71
CA VAL A 813 -10.82 -9.76 -2.79
C VAL A 813 -11.89 -10.74 -2.35
N ASN A 814 -11.62 -12.04 -2.47
CA ASN A 814 -12.50 -13.12 -2.02
C ASN A 814 -11.80 -13.95 -0.94
N ALA A 815 -12.18 -13.78 0.32
CA ALA A 815 -11.77 -14.61 1.45
C ALA A 815 -12.84 -15.67 1.71
N LYS A 816 -12.59 -16.91 1.26
CA LYS A 816 -13.57 -18.00 1.40
C LYS A 816 -13.60 -18.61 2.81
N GLY A 817 -12.45 -18.61 3.49
CA GLY A 817 -12.34 -19.01 4.89
C GLY A 817 -12.57 -17.84 5.86
N ASP A 818 -12.38 -18.12 7.15
CA ASP A 818 -12.48 -17.11 8.20
C ASP A 818 -11.40 -16.04 8.09
N ILE A 819 -11.70 -14.83 8.56
CA ILE A 819 -10.73 -13.75 8.73
C ILE A 819 -10.57 -13.40 10.20
N VAL A 820 -9.32 -13.22 10.66
CA VAL A 820 -9.01 -12.92 12.06
C VAL A 820 -8.01 -11.78 12.16
N ALA A 821 -8.29 -10.80 13.02
CA ALA A 821 -7.36 -9.72 13.34
C ALA A 821 -7.57 -9.23 14.77
N LYS A 822 -6.75 -9.70 15.71
CA LYS A 822 -6.94 -9.53 17.16
C LYS A 822 -5.72 -8.98 17.90
N ASP A 823 -4.85 -8.26 17.19
CA ASP A 823 -3.61 -7.73 17.78
C ASP A 823 -2.76 -8.81 18.48
N GLY A 824 -2.83 -10.07 18.01
CA GLY A 824 -2.30 -11.24 18.73
C GLY A 824 -0.78 -11.25 18.92
N ALA A 825 -0.04 -10.59 18.02
CA ALA A 825 1.40 -10.39 18.10
C ALA A 825 1.77 -8.96 18.54
N ALA A 826 0.79 -8.10 18.81
CA ALA A 826 1.03 -6.71 19.17
C ALA A 826 1.59 -6.59 20.60
N ALA A 827 2.61 -5.76 20.76
CA ALA A 827 3.11 -5.39 22.07
C ALA A 827 2.08 -4.50 22.81
N LYS A 828 2.11 -4.57 24.14
CA LYS A 828 1.23 -3.78 25.03
C LYS A 828 1.96 -2.62 25.71
N ASP A 829 3.10 -2.21 25.15
CA ASP A 829 3.87 -1.07 25.63
C ASP A 829 3.10 0.25 25.41
N ALA A 830 3.50 1.30 26.13
CA ALA A 830 2.80 2.59 26.12
C ALA A 830 2.72 3.24 24.73
N THR A 831 3.67 2.96 23.84
CA THR A 831 3.71 3.55 22.49
C THR A 831 2.84 2.78 21.49
N THR A 832 2.64 1.48 21.69
CA THR A 832 1.81 0.63 20.83
C THR A 832 0.33 0.70 21.19
N LYS A 833 0.00 0.84 22.49
CA LYS A 833 -1.38 0.90 23.00
C LYS A 833 -2.35 1.80 22.20
N PRO A 834 -1.99 3.02 21.76
CA PRO A 834 -2.88 3.88 20.97
C PRO A 834 -3.34 3.30 19.63
N TYR A 835 -2.68 2.25 19.15
CA TYR A 835 -2.90 1.63 17.84
C TYR A 835 -3.54 0.23 17.91
N LEU A 836 -3.86 -0.26 19.12
CA LEU A 836 -4.62 -1.51 19.31
C LEU A 836 -6.10 -1.28 18.99
N TYR A 837 -6.83 -2.37 18.70
CA TYR A 837 -8.26 -2.32 18.33
C TYR A 837 -8.55 -1.43 17.12
N ASN A 838 -7.56 -1.23 16.25
CA ASN A 838 -7.65 -0.43 15.03
C ASN A 838 -7.52 -1.29 13.77
N ASN A 839 -7.65 -2.62 13.87
CA ASN A 839 -7.62 -3.49 12.70
C ASN A 839 -8.85 -3.30 11.83
N ILE A 840 -8.73 -3.65 10.54
CA ILE A 840 -9.84 -3.68 9.60
C ILE A 840 -9.93 -5.08 8.99
N GLY A 841 -11.08 -5.73 9.13
CA GLY A 841 -11.34 -7.03 8.51
C GLY A 841 -11.45 -6.88 6.99
N ALA A 842 -12.59 -6.38 6.53
CA ALA A 842 -12.86 -6.12 5.11
C ALA A 842 -12.88 -4.62 4.83
N TYR A 843 -12.01 -4.15 3.93
CA TYR A 843 -12.01 -2.77 3.43
C TYR A 843 -12.32 -2.75 1.93
N ALA A 844 -13.40 -2.07 1.54
CA ALA A 844 -13.66 -1.70 0.15
C ALA A 844 -13.49 -0.18 -0.06
N GLY A 845 -12.55 0.21 -0.92
CA GLY A 845 -12.43 1.57 -1.46
C GLY A 845 -13.35 1.78 -2.66
N ALA A 846 -13.30 2.96 -3.28
CA ALA A 846 -14.11 3.29 -4.46
C ALA A 846 -14.03 2.19 -5.54
N ASN A 847 -15.20 1.73 -5.99
CA ASN A 847 -15.40 0.62 -6.93
C ASN A 847 -14.80 -0.74 -6.51
N GLY A 848 -14.28 -0.87 -5.29
CA GLY A 848 -13.73 -2.11 -4.77
C GLY A 848 -14.82 -3.04 -4.25
N THR A 849 -14.57 -4.35 -4.32
CA THR A 849 -15.44 -5.36 -3.69
C THR A 849 -14.64 -6.32 -2.84
N VAL A 850 -14.99 -6.43 -1.55
CA VAL A 850 -14.46 -7.48 -0.66
C VAL A 850 -15.58 -8.44 -0.30
N ASN A 851 -15.34 -9.73 -0.52
CA ASN A 851 -16.25 -10.81 -0.18
C ASN A 851 -15.60 -11.72 0.86
N VAL A 852 -16.19 -11.80 2.05
CA VAL A 852 -15.80 -12.74 3.09
C VAL A 852 -16.94 -13.75 3.25
N THR A 853 -16.68 -15.00 2.90
CA THR A 853 -17.66 -16.09 3.02
C THR A 853 -17.63 -16.72 4.42
N GLY A 854 -16.44 -16.88 5.00
CA GLY A 854 -16.26 -17.34 6.38
C GLY A 854 -16.66 -16.28 7.41
N ASN A 855 -16.40 -16.58 8.68
CA ASN A 855 -16.66 -15.65 9.77
C ASN A 855 -15.49 -14.69 9.98
N ALA A 856 -15.79 -13.47 10.43
CA ALA A 856 -14.81 -12.48 10.84
C ALA A 856 -14.68 -12.45 12.37
N ASP A 857 -13.46 -12.51 12.91
CA ASP A 857 -13.14 -12.34 14.34
C ASP A 857 -12.13 -11.18 14.50
N ILE A 858 -12.64 -9.97 14.75
CA ILE A 858 -11.91 -8.71 14.54
C ILE A 858 -11.94 -7.81 15.79
N TYR A 859 -10.77 -7.28 16.14
CA TYR A 859 -10.58 -6.19 17.09
C TYR A 859 -10.37 -4.87 16.32
N GLY A 860 -11.44 -4.08 16.23
CA GLY A 860 -11.52 -2.86 15.44
C GLY A 860 -12.75 -2.85 14.54
N ILE A 861 -12.56 -2.47 13.28
CA ILE A 861 -13.63 -2.39 12.28
C ILE A 861 -13.75 -3.75 11.58
N GLY A 862 -14.91 -4.40 11.70
CA GLY A 862 -15.18 -5.64 10.95
C GLY A 862 -15.22 -5.38 9.45
N ALA A 863 -15.97 -4.36 9.03
CA ALA A 863 -16.10 -3.98 7.63
C ALA A 863 -16.18 -2.45 7.43
N MET A 864 -15.45 -1.98 6.42
CA MET A 864 -15.42 -0.60 5.96
C MET A 864 -15.66 -0.55 4.46
N ALA A 865 -16.63 0.25 4.02
CA ALA A 865 -16.83 0.59 2.61
C ALA A 865 -16.77 2.11 2.44
N SER A 866 -15.78 2.62 1.71
CA SER A 866 -15.56 4.06 1.53
C SER A 866 -15.33 4.42 0.07
N GLY A 867 -16.29 5.13 -0.52
CA GLY A 867 -16.25 5.59 -1.90
C GLY A 867 -17.36 4.99 -2.77
N ALA A 868 -17.58 5.61 -3.93
CA ALA A 868 -18.65 5.24 -4.84
C ALA A 868 -18.53 3.77 -5.24
N ASN A 869 -19.65 3.04 -5.18
CA ASN A 869 -19.74 1.61 -5.52
C ASN A 869 -18.82 0.70 -4.69
N ALA A 870 -18.28 1.17 -3.56
CA ALA A 870 -17.50 0.33 -2.65
C ALA A 870 -18.43 -0.68 -1.95
N VAL A 871 -18.08 -1.96 -1.95
CA VAL A 871 -18.88 -3.01 -1.32
C VAL A 871 -18.02 -3.91 -0.44
N ALA A 872 -18.30 -3.94 0.86
CA ALA A 872 -17.69 -4.87 1.81
C ALA A 872 -18.74 -5.85 2.34
N ASN A 873 -18.56 -7.14 2.05
CA ASN A 873 -19.49 -8.21 2.40
C ASN A 873 -18.85 -9.12 3.47
N LEU A 874 -19.42 -9.11 4.68
CA LEU A 874 -19.16 -10.12 5.71
C LEU A 874 -20.33 -11.09 5.74
N ASN A 875 -20.27 -12.16 4.97
CA ASN A 875 -21.41 -13.06 4.77
C ASN A 875 -21.55 -14.14 5.84
N GLY A 876 -20.52 -14.37 6.68
CA GLY A 876 -20.59 -15.29 7.81
C GLY A 876 -21.75 -14.95 8.75
N SER A 877 -22.32 -15.96 9.41
CA SER A 877 -23.44 -15.79 10.35
C SER A 877 -23.01 -15.69 11.81
N ALA A 878 -21.75 -16.03 12.10
CA ALA A 878 -21.17 -16.05 13.44
C ALA A 878 -19.95 -15.13 13.55
N ASN A 879 -20.01 -13.95 12.91
CA ASN A 879 -18.95 -12.96 13.05
C ASN A 879 -18.84 -12.49 14.51
N THR A 880 -17.63 -12.19 14.97
CA THR A 880 -17.35 -11.61 16.28
C THR A 880 -16.53 -10.33 16.09
N ILE A 881 -17.08 -9.19 16.48
CA ILE A 881 -16.39 -7.89 16.37
C ILE A 881 -16.31 -7.26 17.76
N ARG A 882 -15.11 -6.94 18.21
CA ARG A 882 -14.87 -6.06 19.36
C ARG A 882 -14.39 -4.72 18.85
N THR A 883 -15.13 -3.65 19.10
CA THR A 883 -14.87 -2.35 18.48
C THR A 883 -13.66 -1.64 19.09
N GLY A 884 -13.03 -0.79 18.29
CA GLY A 884 -12.26 0.35 18.78
C GLY A 884 -13.08 1.63 18.68
N LYS A 885 -12.43 2.79 18.82
CA LYS A 885 -13.04 4.14 18.77
C LYS A 885 -13.84 4.41 17.49
N SER A 886 -13.46 3.75 16.39
CA SER A 886 -14.04 3.89 15.07
C SER A 886 -15.31 3.06 14.83
N GLY A 887 -15.77 2.30 15.82
CA GLY A 887 -16.96 1.44 15.70
C GLY A 887 -16.68 0.09 15.05
N ALA A 888 -17.76 -0.64 14.75
CA ALA A 888 -17.74 -1.98 14.17
C ALA A 888 -17.87 -1.98 12.65
N LEU A 889 -18.80 -1.18 12.12
CA LEU A 889 -19.18 -1.16 10.71
C LEU A 889 -19.24 0.28 10.21
N VAL A 890 -18.59 0.54 9.07
CA VAL A 890 -18.39 1.90 8.55
C VAL A 890 -18.72 1.95 7.06
N ALA A 891 -19.60 2.87 6.66
CA ALA A 891 -19.96 3.08 5.25
C ALA A 891 -19.97 4.58 4.91
N THR A 892 -19.11 5.02 3.98
CA THR A 892 -18.97 6.44 3.62
C THR A 892 -18.84 6.66 2.12
N ASN A 893 -19.14 7.87 1.65
CA ASN A 893 -18.98 8.35 0.29
C ASN A 893 -19.62 7.44 -0.78
N GLY A 894 -20.81 6.91 -0.52
CA GLY A 894 -21.49 5.98 -1.42
C GLY A 894 -21.04 4.53 -1.27
N GLY A 895 -20.57 4.15 -0.09
CA GLY A 895 -20.17 2.79 0.25
C GLY A 895 -21.32 1.93 0.79
N ARG A 896 -21.20 0.61 0.63
CA ARG A 896 -22.14 -0.38 1.17
C ARG A 896 -21.43 -1.47 1.97
N VAL A 897 -21.88 -1.69 3.19
CA VAL A 897 -21.50 -2.84 4.03
C VAL A 897 -22.68 -3.81 4.12
N ASN A 898 -22.45 -5.10 3.88
CA ASN A 898 -23.41 -6.16 4.17
C ASN A 898 -22.87 -7.03 5.33
N PHE A 899 -23.69 -7.26 6.34
CA PHE A 899 -23.31 -8.01 7.54
C PHE A 899 -24.27 -9.19 7.77
N GLY A 900 -23.72 -10.41 7.67
CA GLY A 900 -24.44 -11.68 7.69
C GLY A 900 -24.93 -12.15 9.06
N GLY A 901 -24.52 -11.48 10.14
CA GLY A 901 -24.91 -11.81 11.51
C GLY A 901 -23.73 -12.09 12.44
N GLY A 902 -24.04 -12.33 13.72
CA GLY A 902 -23.05 -12.61 14.76
C GLY A 902 -23.11 -11.63 15.93
N THR A 903 -22.01 -11.51 16.68
CA THR A 903 -21.92 -10.69 17.90
C THR A 903 -21.00 -9.48 17.69
N ILE A 904 -21.49 -8.30 18.04
CA ILE A 904 -20.74 -7.05 18.09
C ILE A 904 -20.67 -6.60 19.55
N THR A 905 -19.46 -6.36 20.06
CA THR A 905 -19.22 -5.86 21.41
C THR A 905 -18.63 -4.46 21.34
N HIS A 906 -19.39 -3.48 21.80
CA HIS A 906 -19.05 -2.06 21.86
C HIS A 906 -18.87 -1.65 23.31
N SER A 907 -17.62 -1.68 23.78
CA SER A 907 -17.27 -1.48 25.18
C SER A 907 -15.88 -0.89 25.28
N GLU A 908 -15.61 -0.17 26.35
CA GLU A 908 -14.26 0.37 26.61
C GLU A 908 -13.16 -0.69 26.48
N ASN A 909 -12.10 -0.32 25.76
CA ASN A 909 -10.83 -1.05 25.80
C ASN A 909 -9.84 -0.34 26.72
N GLU A 910 -9.94 0.98 26.79
CA GLU A 910 -9.23 1.88 27.68
C GLU A 910 -10.25 2.89 28.26
N ALA A 911 -9.96 3.46 29.43
CA ALA A 911 -10.93 4.36 30.08
C ALA A 911 -11.30 5.54 29.16
N LYS A 912 -12.62 5.76 29.01
CA LYS A 912 -13.26 6.84 28.24
C LYS A 912 -13.06 6.77 26.72
N ASP A 913 -12.54 5.68 26.18
CA ASP A 913 -12.27 5.59 24.74
C ASP A 913 -13.54 5.43 23.89
N HIS A 914 -14.66 4.99 24.49
CA HIS A 914 -15.93 4.78 23.81
C HIS A 914 -17.01 5.83 24.15
N ASP A 915 -16.77 6.75 25.09
CA ASP A 915 -17.78 7.71 25.61
C ASP A 915 -18.49 8.54 24.52
N SER A 916 -17.77 8.89 23.44
CA SER A 916 -18.29 9.64 22.30
C SER A 916 -18.41 8.83 21.00
N SER A 917 -18.25 7.50 21.08
CA SER A 917 -18.22 6.61 19.92
C SER A 917 -19.58 5.98 19.62
N THR A 918 -19.73 5.37 18.45
CA THR A 918 -20.94 4.64 18.05
C THR A 918 -20.55 3.31 17.40
N PRO A 919 -21.36 2.24 17.53
CA PRO A 919 -21.05 0.97 16.89
C PRO A 919 -21.13 1.04 15.35
N PHE A 920 -21.98 1.90 14.78
CA PHE A 920 -22.22 1.95 13.33
C PHE A 920 -22.16 3.37 12.79
N ASN A 921 -21.33 3.60 11.77
CA ASN A 921 -21.19 4.92 11.15
C ASN A 921 -21.51 4.86 9.66
N ALA A 922 -22.56 5.57 9.24
CA ALA A 922 -22.90 5.74 7.84
C ALA A 922 -23.31 7.18 7.51
N ASP A 923 -22.85 7.70 6.36
CA ASP A 923 -23.37 8.98 5.83
C ASP A 923 -24.67 8.79 5.02
N SER A 924 -25.31 9.89 4.63
CA SER A 924 -26.60 9.86 3.91
C SER A 924 -26.54 9.13 2.57
N SER A 925 -25.37 9.06 1.94
CA SER A 925 -25.15 8.40 0.66
C SER A 925 -24.81 6.91 0.79
N SER A 926 -24.60 6.41 2.00
CA SER A 926 -24.01 5.09 2.26
C SER A 926 -24.94 4.15 3.02
N ARG A 927 -24.72 2.84 2.96
CA ARG A 927 -25.62 1.83 3.55
C ARG A 927 -24.87 0.79 4.38
N ILE A 928 -25.41 0.47 5.54
CA ILE A 928 -25.06 -0.73 6.32
C ILE A 928 -26.29 -1.62 6.39
N ASN A 929 -26.17 -2.84 5.86
CA ASN A 929 -27.28 -3.75 5.67
C ASN A 929 -27.06 -5.04 6.48
N PHE A 930 -27.93 -5.28 7.46
CA PHE A 930 -27.91 -6.46 8.30
C PHE A 930 -28.76 -7.56 7.66
N THR A 931 -28.13 -8.61 7.14
CA THR A 931 -28.81 -9.69 6.41
C THR A 931 -29.08 -10.93 7.25
N GLY A 932 -28.52 -11.01 8.46
CA GLY A 932 -28.78 -12.11 9.40
C GLY A 932 -28.69 -11.69 10.86
N THR A 933 -29.06 -12.61 11.76
CA THR A 933 -29.24 -12.35 13.19
C THR A 933 -27.98 -11.76 13.81
N THR A 934 -28.12 -10.57 14.40
CA THR A 934 -27.02 -9.79 14.96
C THR A 934 -27.31 -9.45 16.42
N THR A 935 -26.38 -9.75 17.31
CA THR A 935 -26.40 -9.32 18.72
C THR A 935 -25.42 -8.18 18.90
N LEU A 936 -25.92 -7.00 19.27
CA LEU A 936 -25.11 -5.84 19.66
C LEU A 936 -25.10 -5.73 21.19
N ASN A 937 -23.95 -5.98 21.80
CA ASN A 937 -23.70 -5.71 23.21
C ASN A 937 -23.02 -4.34 23.34
N ILE A 938 -23.64 -3.41 24.07
CA ILE A 938 -23.13 -2.04 24.23
C ILE A 938 -23.07 -1.63 25.70
N SER A 939 -21.92 -1.13 26.15
CA SER A 939 -21.74 -0.66 27.53
C SER A 939 -21.48 0.84 27.67
N HIS A 940 -20.99 1.48 26.60
CA HIS A 940 -20.64 2.90 26.53
C HIS A 940 -20.97 3.47 25.15
N GLY A 941 -20.96 4.79 25.02
CA GLY A 941 -21.13 5.48 23.75
C GLY A 941 -22.58 5.71 23.36
N ILE A 942 -22.78 6.03 22.08
CA ILE A 942 -24.04 6.53 21.53
C ILE A 942 -24.66 5.51 20.59
N LEU A 943 -25.84 5.01 20.94
CA LEU A 943 -26.53 3.95 20.18
C LEU A 943 -27.23 4.48 18.92
N ILE A 944 -27.95 5.60 19.03
CA ILE A 944 -28.75 6.20 17.95
C ILE A 944 -28.15 7.58 17.61
N PRO A 945 -27.16 7.63 16.71
CA PRO A 945 -26.55 8.89 16.27
C PRO A 945 -27.40 9.66 15.24
N GLY A 946 -28.50 9.09 14.75
CA GLY A 946 -29.31 9.64 13.65
C GLY A 946 -30.81 9.74 13.96
N THR A 947 -31.63 9.87 12.91
CA THR A 947 -33.10 10.00 13.02
C THR A 947 -33.82 8.70 12.68
N ALA A 948 -35.11 8.57 12.97
CA ALA A 948 -35.91 7.38 12.62
C ALA A 948 -35.91 7.06 11.11
N ASN A 949 -35.71 8.07 10.24
CA ASN A 949 -35.62 7.88 8.79
C ASN A 949 -34.30 7.22 8.35
N ASP A 950 -33.28 7.22 9.21
CA ASP A 950 -32.01 6.56 8.95
C ASP A 950 -32.12 5.03 9.09
N TYR A 951 -33.22 4.49 9.62
CA TYR A 951 -33.39 3.07 9.92
C TYR A 951 -34.55 2.42 9.16
N ALA A 952 -34.34 1.20 8.68
CA ALA A 952 -35.37 0.36 8.04
C ALA A 952 -35.35 -1.06 8.60
N ALA A 953 -36.55 -1.60 8.87
CA ALA A 953 -36.72 -2.96 9.39
C ALA A 953 -36.22 -4.02 8.39
N ALA A 954 -36.71 -3.93 7.14
CA ALA A 954 -36.36 -4.88 6.08
C ALA A 954 -34.93 -4.70 5.59
N ALA A 955 -34.27 -5.82 5.26
CA ALA A 955 -32.95 -5.83 4.64
C ALA A 955 -33.03 -5.43 3.16
N LEU A 956 -31.95 -4.83 2.64
CA LEU A 956 -31.80 -4.58 1.22
C LEU A 956 -31.43 -5.89 0.50
N THR A 957 -32.26 -6.27 -0.49
CA THR A 957 -32.05 -7.46 -1.32
C THR A 957 -31.48 -7.13 -2.71
N SER A 958 -31.72 -5.91 -3.21
CA SER A 958 -31.17 -5.43 -4.47
C SER A 958 -29.67 -5.15 -4.37
N PRO A 959 -28.89 -5.35 -5.45
CA PRO A 959 -27.53 -4.79 -5.56
C PRO A 959 -27.54 -3.26 -5.53
N GLY A 960 -26.43 -2.63 -5.09
CA GLY A 960 -26.26 -1.18 -5.07
C GLY A 960 -26.77 -0.46 -3.82
N ILE A 961 -26.96 0.87 -3.90
CA ILE A 961 -27.42 1.72 -2.79
C ILE A 961 -28.78 2.33 -3.16
N THR A 962 -29.85 1.58 -2.94
CA THR A 962 -31.22 2.05 -3.14
C THR A 962 -31.88 2.44 -1.82
N GLY A 963 -32.85 3.35 -1.85
CA GLY A 963 -33.56 3.86 -0.65
C GLY A 963 -32.82 5.00 0.05
N THR A 964 -33.36 5.50 1.16
CA THR A 964 -32.81 6.66 1.91
C THR A 964 -32.27 6.29 3.29
N ALA A 965 -32.71 5.18 3.88
CA ALA A 965 -32.26 4.72 5.19
C ALA A 965 -30.78 4.30 5.16
N LYS A 966 -30.00 4.75 6.14
CA LYS A 966 -28.57 4.43 6.29
C LYS A 966 -28.35 3.00 6.80
N TYR A 967 -29.22 2.53 7.69
CA TYR A 967 -29.15 1.23 8.33
C TYR A 967 -30.39 0.41 7.97
N THR A 968 -30.20 -0.74 7.32
CA THR A 968 -31.30 -1.59 6.81
C THR A 968 -31.19 -3.00 7.36
N GLY A 969 -32.30 -3.74 7.41
CA GLY A 969 -32.33 -5.08 7.99
C GLY A 969 -32.32 -5.06 9.52
N MET A 970 -32.73 -3.95 10.12
CA MET A 970 -32.69 -3.76 11.57
C MET A 970 -33.55 -4.77 12.32
N SER A 971 -34.56 -5.38 11.69
CA SER A 971 -35.33 -6.48 12.28
C SER A 971 -34.51 -7.74 12.54
N ASN A 972 -33.24 -7.78 12.12
CA ASN A 972 -32.29 -8.84 12.45
C ASN A 972 -31.41 -8.50 13.66
N VAL A 973 -31.49 -7.27 14.19
CA VAL A 973 -30.59 -6.77 15.24
C VAL A 973 -31.27 -6.82 16.60
N THR A 974 -30.61 -7.45 17.57
CA THR A 974 -30.95 -7.42 18.99
C THR A 974 -29.90 -6.60 19.73
N VAL A 975 -30.34 -5.61 20.51
CA VAL A 975 -29.46 -4.74 21.30
C VAL A 975 -29.55 -5.11 22.77
N ASN A 976 -28.40 -5.35 23.40
CA ASN A 976 -28.24 -5.59 24.82
C ASN A 976 -27.39 -4.48 25.43
N LEU A 977 -27.94 -3.80 26.45
CA LEU A 977 -27.08 -3.01 27.31
C LEU A 977 -26.28 -3.96 28.21
N THR A 978 -24.99 -3.65 28.35
CA THR A 978 -24.04 -4.38 29.21
C THR A 978 -23.27 -3.45 30.15
N GLY A 979 -23.64 -2.17 30.20
CA GLY A 979 -23.08 -1.17 31.11
C GLY A 979 -23.96 0.07 31.23
N ASP A 980 -23.65 0.90 32.21
CA ASP A 980 -24.51 2.01 32.68
C ASP A 980 -24.26 3.36 31.97
N ASN A 981 -23.27 3.43 31.09
CA ASN A 981 -22.78 4.66 30.46
C ASN A 981 -23.25 4.81 29.01
N VAL A 982 -24.35 4.15 28.64
CA VAL A 982 -24.91 4.22 27.29
C VAL A 982 -25.82 5.44 27.14
N VAL A 983 -25.54 6.23 26.11
CA VAL A 983 -26.43 7.27 25.63
C VAL A 983 -27.24 6.69 24.48
N LEU A 984 -28.55 6.51 24.68
CA LEU A 984 -29.39 5.94 23.63
C LEU A 984 -29.54 6.89 22.45
N ALA A 985 -29.78 8.17 22.69
CA ALA A 985 -29.88 9.20 21.65
C ALA A 985 -29.56 10.59 22.20
N SER A 986 -29.10 11.49 21.33
CA SER A 986 -28.92 12.93 21.61
C SER A 986 -29.66 13.74 20.54
N ASN A 987 -30.81 14.31 20.90
CA ASN A 987 -31.72 15.00 19.99
C ASN A 987 -31.54 16.51 20.12
N ASN A 988 -30.99 17.15 19.09
CA ASN A 988 -30.72 18.59 19.08
C ASN A 988 -31.66 19.33 18.11
N GLY A 989 -32.39 20.33 18.60
CA GLY A 989 -33.32 21.17 17.82
C GLY A 989 -34.62 20.49 17.41
N ILE A 990 -34.99 19.38 18.06
CA ILE A 990 -36.19 18.58 17.72
C ILE A 990 -37.22 18.71 18.83
N PRO A 991 -38.42 19.29 18.57
CA PRO A 991 -39.51 19.31 19.53
C PRO A 991 -39.92 17.90 19.97
N LYS A 992 -40.18 17.71 21.26
CA LYS A 992 -40.60 16.41 21.79
C LYS A 992 -41.83 16.53 22.67
N ILE A 993 -42.83 15.71 22.40
CA ILE A 993 -43.93 15.43 23.33
C ILE A 993 -43.61 14.11 24.04
N TRP A 994 -43.50 14.16 25.37
CA TRP A 994 -43.34 13.01 26.24
C TRP A 994 -44.70 12.50 26.70
N THR A 995 -45.13 11.38 26.12
CA THR A 995 -46.43 10.76 26.37
C THR A 995 -46.36 9.59 27.36
N GLY A 996 -45.21 9.37 28.02
CA GLY A 996 -44.99 8.24 28.92
C GLY A 996 -44.74 6.91 28.20
N VAL A 997 -44.41 6.95 26.91
CA VAL A 997 -43.97 5.76 26.16
C VAL A 997 -42.70 5.18 26.76
N SER A 998 -42.62 3.84 26.81
CA SER A 998 -41.42 3.21 27.36
C SER A 998 -40.20 3.49 26.49
N VAL A 999 -39.04 3.72 27.10
CA VAL A 999 -37.82 4.00 26.35
C VAL A 999 -37.39 2.79 25.51
N ALA A 1000 -37.68 1.57 25.98
CA ALA A 1000 -37.48 0.35 25.22
C ALA A 1000 -38.27 0.34 23.90
N ASN A 1001 -39.53 0.81 23.92
CA ASN A 1001 -40.34 0.95 22.71
C ASN A 1001 -39.81 2.07 21.82
N LEU A 1002 -39.35 3.19 22.40
CA LEU A 1002 -38.73 4.27 21.63
C LEU A 1002 -37.51 3.80 20.82
N VAL A 1003 -36.62 2.98 21.41
CA VAL A 1003 -35.48 2.40 20.70
C VAL A 1003 -35.94 1.45 19.60
N LYS A 1004 -36.89 0.56 19.91
CA LYS A 1004 -37.47 -0.37 18.92
C LYS A 1004 -38.12 0.35 17.76
N ASP A 1005 -38.90 1.40 18.01
CA ASP A 1005 -39.63 2.13 16.98
C ASP A 1005 -38.69 3.00 16.13
N THR A 1006 -37.69 3.61 16.76
CA THR A 1006 -36.71 4.48 16.07
C THR A 1006 -35.75 3.66 15.21
N MET A 1007 -35.11 2.64 15.79
CA MET A 1007 -34.12 1.84 15.09
C MET A 1007 -34.74 0.68 14.30
N LYS A 1008 -35.99 0.30 14.58
CA LYS A 1008 -36.67 -0.87 14.00
C LYS A 1008 -35.95 -2.18 14.29
N VAL A 1009 -35.36 -2.28 15.49
CA VAL A 1009 -34.63 -3.47 15.98
C VAL A 1009 -35.57 -4.61 16.34
N ASN A 1010 -35.10 -5.85 16.26
CA ASN A 1010 -35.84 -7.04 16.70
C ASN A 1010 -36.17 -6.97 18.20
N ALA A 1011 -35.15 -6.66 19.01
CA ALA A 1011 -35.28 -6.59 20.45
C ALA A 1011 -34.29 -5.57 21.04
N PHE A 1012 -34.70 -4.98 22.16
CA PHE A 1012 -33.86 -4.13 23.00
C PHE A 1012 -34.00 -4.61 24.45
N HIS A 1013 -32.86 -4.91 25.07
CA HIS A 1013 -32.77 -5.42 26.43
C HIS A 1013 -31.90 -4.49 27.27
N ALA A 1014 -32.53 -3.75 28.19
CA ALA A 1014 -31.82 -2.87 29.11
C ALA A 1014 -31.02 -3.65 30.17
N ASN A 1015 -31.41 -4.90 30.47
CA ASN A 1015 -30.72 -5.79 31.41
C ASN A 1015 -30.45 -5.17 32.80
N GLY A 1016 -31.27 -4.23 33.25
CA GLY A 1016 -31.09 -3.53 34.52
C GLY A 1016 -30.02 -2.43 34.51
N HIS A 1017 -29.43 -2.13 33.36
CA HIS A 1017 -28.45 -1.06 33.21
C HIS A 1017 -29.08 0.32 33.07
N LYS A 1018 -28.35 1.33 33.53
CA LYS A 1018 -28.73 2.74 33.38
C LYS A 1018 -28.38 3.24 31.97
N TYR A 1019 -29.14 4.22 31.50
CA TYR A 1019 -28.90 4.86 30.21
C TYR A 1019 -29.50 6.26 30.18
N LYS A 1020 -29.13 7.06 29.19
CA LYS A 1020 -29.64 8.43 29.00
C LYS A 1020 -30.12 8.72 27.59
N ILE A 1021 -31.16 9.53 27.46
CA ILE A 1021 -31.60 10.19 26.22
C ILE A 1021 -31.57 11.69 26.47
N PHE A 1022 -30.90 12.44 25.60
CA PHE A 1022 -30.82 13.89 25.70
C PHE A 1022 -31.76 14.58 24.70
N TYR A 1023 -32.42 15.65 25.14
CA TYR A 1023 -33.15 16.61 24.31
C TYR A 1023 -32.58 18.01 24.56
N ILE A 1024 -32.24 18.70 23.47
CA ILE A 1024 -31.40 19.89 23.49
C ILE A 1024 -31.89 20.96 22.50
N ASN A 1025 -31.90 22.23 22.90
CA ASN A 1025 -32.16 23.41 22.05
C ASN A 1025 -33.52 23.45 21.34
N SER A 1026 -34.59 22.95 21.96
CA SER A 1026 -35.94 22.96 21.38
C SER A 1026 -37.05 23.19 22.43
N THR A 1027 -38.25 22.65 22.16
CA THR A 1027 -39.39 22.58 23.07
C THR A 1027 -39.65 21.13 23.50
N PHE A 1028 -39.98 20.92 24.78
CA PHE A 1028 -40.26 19.62 25.36
C PHE A 1028 -41.57 19.64 26.16
N ASP A 1029 -42.62 18.97 25.69
CA ASP A 1029 -43.92 18.95 26.36
C ASP A 1029 -44.10 17.63 27.14
N ILE A 1030 -44.25 17.71 28.46
CA ILE A 1030 -44.62 16.59 29.34
C ILE A 1030 -46.14 16.43 29.28
N ASP A 1031 -46.57 15.41 28.53
CA ASP A 1031 -47.98 15.05 28.32
C ASP A 1031 -48.37 13.72 28.99
N SER A 1032 -47.66 13.34 30.05
CA SER A 1032 -47.98 12.19 30.90
C SER A 1032 -47.76 12.52 32.36
N ASN A 1033 -48.39 11.75 33.25
CA ASN A 1033 -47.99 11.76 34.65
C ASN A 1033 -46.61 11.10 34.76
N ILE A 1034 -45.69 11.70 35.51
CA ILE A 1034 -44.34 11.18 35.74
C ILE A 1034 -44.02 11.22 37.24
N ASP A 1035 -43.35 10.17 37.74
CA ASP A 1035 -42.80 10.10 39.08
C ASP A 1035 -41.27 10.09 39.03
N VAL A 1036 -40.67 11.26 39.14
CA VAL A 1036 -39.21 11.42 39.09
C VAL A 1036 -38.49 10.85 40.32
N GLY A 1037 -39.24 10.50 41.37
CA GLY A 1037 -38.75 9.79 42.55
C GLY A 1037 -38.72 8.26 42.40
N ASN A 1038 -39.54 7.71 41.52
CA ASN A 1038 -39.56 6.29 41.23
C ASN A 1038 -38.48 5.92 40.21
N LEU A 1039 -37.42 5.20 40.63
CA LEU A 1039 -36.31 4.81 39.74
C LEU A 1039 -36.73 4.03 38.48
N SER A 1040 -37.91 3.40 38.49
CA SER A 1040 -38.45 2.66 37.35
C SER A 1040 -39.22 3.53 36.35
N ASP A 1041 -39.49 4.80 36.67
CA ASP A 1041 -40.11 5.73 35.72
C ASP A 1041 -39.10 6.09 34.63
N ASP A 1042 -39.47 5.83 33.38
CA ASP A 1042 -38.64 6.01 32.20
C ASP A 1042 -38.21 7.46 31.96
N PHE A 1043 -38.96 8.43 32.50
CA PHE A 1043 -38.57 9.84 32.43
C PHE A 1043 -37.23 10.10 33.15
N ASN A 1044 -36.85 9.27 34.13
CA ASN A 1044 -35.56 9.40 34.82
C ASN A 1044 -34.34 9.15 33.93
N ASN A 1045 -34.55 8.59 32.75
CA ASN A 1045 -33.54 8.40 31.72
C ASN A 1045 -33.45 9.61 30.77
N VAL A 1046 -34.30 10.63 30.92
CA VAL A 1046 -34.30 11.84 30.09
C VAL A 1046 -33.39 12.90 30.69
N GLY A 1047 -32.49 13.44 29.87
CA GLY A 1047 -31.71 14.64 30.15
C GLY A 1047 -32.20 15.81 29.29
N LEU A 1048 -32.47 16.95 29.93
CA LEU A 1048 -32.94 18.16 29.26
C LEU A 1048 -31.86 19.24 29.36
N SER A 1049 -31.55 19.90 28.25
CA SER A 1049 -30.58 21.00 28.23
C SER A 1049 -31.04 22.11 27.28
N ARG A 1050 -31.15 23.34 27.79
CA ARG A 1050 -31.59 24.50 27.00
C ARG A 1050 -32.88 24.23 26.22
N GLU A 1051 -33.91 23.77 26.93
CA GLU A 1051 -35.24 23.46 26.39
C GLU A 1051 -36.30 24.43 26.93
N VAL A 1052 -37.38 24.62 26.18
CA VAL A 1052 -38.63 25.17 26.72
C VAL A 1052 -39.52 24.00 27.11
N VAL A 1053 -39.55 23.67 28.40
CA VAL A 1053 -40.26 22.48 28.90
C VAL A 1053 -41.67 22.87 29.36
N THR A 1054 -42.71 22.37 28.70
CA THR A 1054 -44.11 22.59 29.10
C THR A 1054 -44.64 21.38 29.86
N ILE A 1055 -45.26 21.58 31.03
CA ILE A 1055 -46.06 20.55 31.70
C ILE A 1055 -47.51 20.78 31.29
N ASN A 1056 -48.10 19.85 30.56
CA ASN A 1056 -49.45 20.03 30.00
C ASN A 1056 -50.54 20.01 31.08
N ALA A 1057 -51.67 20.66 30.76
CA ALA A 1057 -52.82 20.71 31.65
C ALA A 1057 -53.35 19.30 31.97
N GLY A 1058 -53.68 19.08 33.25
CA GLY A 1058 -54.14 17.78 33.75
C GLY A 1058 -53.06 16.72 33.95
N LYS A 1059 -51.77 17.05 33.77
CA LYS A 1059 -50.64 16.15 34.03
C LYS A 1059 -49.94 16.50 35.35
N THR A 1060 -49.35 15.50 35.98
CA THR A 1060 -48.67 15.62 37.28
C THR A 1060 -47.22 15.15 37.21
N VAL A 1061 -46.30 15.98 37.70
CA VAL A 1061 -44.90 15.61 37.99
C VAL A 1061 -44.78 15.41 39.50
N SER A 1062 -44.54 14.18 39.96
CA SER A 1062 -44.50 13.86 41.39
C SER A 1062 -43.16 13.30 41.85
N SER A 1063 -42.91 13.35 43.17
CA SER A 1063 -41.84 12.61 43.84
C SER A 1063 -42.15 12.48 45.32
N THR A 1064 -41.82 11.34 45.93
CA THR A 1064 -41.91 11.14 47.39
C THR A 1064 -40.56 11.20 48.10
N VAL A 1065 -39.47 11.29 47.33
CA VAL A 1065 -38.07 11.28 47.81
C VAL A 1065 -37.38 12.63 47.62
N GLY A 1066 -38.14 13.68 47.31
CA GLY A 1066 -37.62 15.04 47.14
C GLY A 1066 -36.86 15.30 45.83
N LYS A 1067 -36.91 14.38 44.86
CA LYS A 1067 -36.28 14.59 43.55
C LYS A 1067 -37.21 15.39 42.66
N GLY A 1068 -36.75 16.51 42.10
CA GLY A 1068 -37.52 17.28 41.13
C GLY A 1068 -36.95 17.23 39.72
N LEU A 1069 -37.46 18.10 38.84
CA LEU A 1069 -36.97 18.24 37.47
C LEU A 1069 -35.70 19.10 37.45
N ALA A 1070 -34.76 18.72 36.60
CA ALA A 1070 -33.55 19.49 36.36
C ALA A 1070 -33.34 19.66 34.86
N MET A 1071 -32.99 20.88 34.47
CA MET A 1071 -32.61 21.24 33.11
C MET A 1071 -31.25 21.93 33.15
N GLY A 1072 -30.31 21.41 32.36
CA GLY A 1072 -28.98 21.99 32.23
C GLY A 1072 -28.92 23.13 31.22
N SER A 1073 -27.78 23.83 31.24
CA SER A 1073 -27.34 24.70 30.15
C SER A 1073 -26.42 23.93 29.18
N ASN A 1074 -26.03 24.54 28.07
CA ASN A 1074 -25.01 24.04 27.15
C ASN A 1074 -24.29 25.20 26.45
N ASP A 1075 -23.23 24.90 25.70
CA ASP A 1075 -22.37 25.90 25.05
C ASP A 1075 -23.11 26.87 24.11
N SER A 1076 -24.29 26.49 23.61
CA SER A 1076 -25.11 27.38 22.78
C SER A 1076 -25.62 28.61 23.56
N ALA A 1077 -25.71 28.51 24.90
CA ALA A 1077 -26.08 29.63 25.77
C ALA A 1077 -25.02 30.75 25.77
N ASN A 1078 -23.74 30.41 25.54
CA ASN A 1078 -22.66 31.40 25.49
C ASN A 1078 -22.72 32.28 24.23
N ALA A 1079 -23.26 31.74 23.13
CA ALA A 1079 -23.38 32.44 21.85
C ALA A 1079 -24.73 33.15 21.68
N ASP A 1080 -25.75 32.77 22.46
CA ASP A 1080 -27.12 33.27 22.36
C ASP A 1080 -27.67 33.54 23.75
N GLY A 1081 -27.51 34.81 24.19
CA GLY A 1081 -27.91 35.31 25.51
C GLY A 1081 -29.43 35.40 25.74
N ASN A 1082 -30.25 34.75 24.91
CA ASN A 1082 -31.67 34.65 25.14
C ASN A 1082 -32.01 33.51 26.12
N ASN A 1083 -32.13 33.87 27.41
CA ASN A 1083 -32.53 32.96 28.47
C ASN A 1083 -33.95 32.38 28.30
N SER A 1084 -34.81 32.97 27.45
CA SER A 1084 -36.16 32.43 27.18
C SER A 1084 -36.14 31.07 26.49
N ARG A 1085 -34.98 30.62 26.00
CA ARG A 1085 -34.77 29.29 25.42
C ARG A 1085 -34.48 28.22 26.48
N THR A 1086 -34.54 28.56 27.76
CA THR A 1086 -34.34 27.63 28.88
C THR A 1086 -35.36 27.96 29.97
N GLN A 1087 -36.56 27.40 29.89
CA GLN A 1087 -37.63 27.71 30.85
C GLN A 1087 -38.59 26.54 31.08
N TYR A 1088 -39.24 26.51 32.24
CA TYR A 1088 -40.39 25.64 32.52
C TYR A 1088 -41.69 26.43 32.39
N ILE A 1089 -42.66 25.91 31.63
CA ILE A 1089 -44.04 26.40 31.55
C ILE A 1089 -44.95 25.37 32.22
N ASN A 1090 -45.45 25.65 33.42
CA ASN A 1090 -46.30 24.70 34.13
C ASN A 1090 -47.79 25.02 33.93
N ASN A 1091 -48.50 24.21 33.14
CA ASN A 1091 -49.97 24.24 33.01
C ASN A 1091 -50.66 23.12 33.80
N GLY A 1092 -49.89 22.23 34.46
CA GLY A 1092 -50.36 21.09 35.24
C GLY A 1092 -50.00 21.20 36.73
N THR A 1093 -49.70 20.06 37.36
CA THR A 1093 -49.36 19.96 38.79
C THR A 1093 -47.92 19.49 38.98
N VAL A 1094 -47.17 20.14 39.86
CA VAL A 1094 -45.84 19.69 40.35
C VAL A 1094 -45.95 19.38 41.84
N ASP A 1095 -45.87 18.10 42.22
CA ASP A 1095 -46.09 17.58 43.58
C ASP A 1095 -44.83 16.84 44.10
N ILE A 1096 -43.83 17.60 44.53
CA ILE A 1096 -42.54 17.08 45.04
C ILE A 1096 -42.55 17.07 46.57
N LYS A 1097 -42.65 15.88 47.15
CA LYS A 1097 -42.70 15.61 48.60
C LYS A 1097 -41.44 14.88 49.08
N GLY A 1098 -41.17 14.95 50.38
CA GLY A 1098 -40.07 14.22 51.04
C GLY A 1098 -38.67 14.82 50.88
N GLY A 1099 -38.55 16.00 50.25
CA GLY A 1099 -37.30 16.74 50.14
C GLY A 1099 -37.01 17.60 51.36
N THR A 1100 -35.73 17.75 51.73
CA THR A 1100 -35.25 18.71 52.72
C THR A 1100 -34.20 19.64 52.11
N LEU A 1101 -34.01 20.83 52.69
CA LEU A 1101 -32.89 21.72 52.34
C LEU A 1101 -31.53 21.00 52.47
N ALA A 1102 -31.38 20.15 53.49
CA ALA A 1102 -30.16 19.37 53.74
C ALA A 1102 -29.89 18.31 52.65
N THR A 1103 -30.93 17.80 51.98
CA THR A 1103 -30.79 16.83 50.87
C THR A 1103 -30.63 17.50 49.52
N GLY A 1104 -30.58 18.84 49.45
CA GLY A 1104 -30.48 19.59 48.19
C GLY A 1104 -31.68 19.36 47.26
N ALA A 1105 -32.84 19.04 47.82
CA ALA A 1105 -34.05 18.70 47.08
C ALA A 1105 -34.67 19.95 46.45
N ILE A 1106 -34.69 20.02 45.11
CA ILE A 1106 -35.24 21.15 44.34
C ILE A 1106 -36.39 20.60 43.47
N GLY A 1107 -37.56 21.25 43.52
CA GLY A 1107 -38.73 20.83 42.74
C GLY A 1107 -38.58 21.06 41.23
N LEU A 1108 -38.08 22.23 40.83
CA LEU A 1108 -37.74 22.59 39.45
C LEU A 1108 -36.40 23.34 39.46
N ASN A 1109 -35.41 22.83 38.75
CA ASN A 1109 -34.06 23.41 38.69
C ASN A 1109 -33.70 23.76 37.25
N ILE A 1110 -33.22 24.98 37.03
CA ILE A 1110 -32.72 25.44 35.73
C ILE A 1110 -31.30 25.97 35.92
N SER A 1111 -30.38 25.49 35.09
CA SER A 1111 -29.09 26.12 34.87
C SER A 1111 -29.14 26.96 33.59
N TYR A 1112 -28.72 28.23 33.67
CA TYR A 1112 -28.59 29.10 32.49
C TYR A 1112 -27.16 29.13 31.91
N GLY A 1113 -26.18 28.55 32.62
CA GLY A 1113 -24.75 28.65 32.28
C GLY A 1113 -24.01 29.33 33.41
#